data_AF-A0A8S1HMI7-F1
#
_entry.id   AF-A0A8S1HMI7-F1
#
_cell.length_a   1.000
_cell.length_b   1.000
_cell.length_c   1.000
_cell.angle_alpha   90.00
_cell.angle_beta   90.00
_cell.angle_gamma   90.00
#
_symmetry.space_group_name_H-M   'P 1'
#
loop_
_entity.id
_entity.type
_entity.pdbx_description
1 polymer ?
#
loop_
_entity_poly.entity_id
_entity_poly.type
_entity_poly.pdbx_seq_one_letter_code
_entity_poly.pdbx_strand_id
1 'polypeptide(L)'
;MEHTAGLKSSEASKGTCDPASTYRWQKLTKPKNQVLHPPDSSRNLYFLVKTILLLINHPSKKQKEPKLKTLKYEAEYLKSIPSSSQYEKSFMHRDVISHVLATQTDFIITASVDGHLKFWKKKYAEGIEFVKHFRCHLSEFSHLCTNFNGTLLATVCEGDKSVKVFDVENFDMINMIKLDFPPRTAAWIHQGSEMISYLAIAAADSGNIIVVDGKATATPLHVKDKLHSRPVRVIEYCHALDIVVSIDDAGMIECWSGEKGEFDFPQERLKWEYKVETDLYDFVKAKTFPQCAAFAPNGMKLATYGDDRRIRIFNIVTGKLVKVLDESVAKYTSEAKEKKNYGLQNMEWSRRVAVEKEIEKDRAISLRFLRICWDFSGNFLLFPTPIGIKVYNVVTDSVTREIGRDETARFTGVSLCRAVPDIRQRLQGAAVTMEAAAADNPNLNRKTDPDPLLACCALKKNRFYLFTNTEPYAVEDDEGNASLAGRDVFNERPKKEDLLTALEGDNSDRVLNSEATLHTTFGDIGIKLFGDECPKTVENFCTHARRGYYNGLTFHRVIKSFMIQTGDPTGKGTGGESIWGSDFEDEFHPRLRHDKPFKVSMANAGGGNTNGSQFFITVCPADWLDGKNTLFGEVSLGMNVVQRINQVPTYERSGRPREEIQIVSISLK
;
A
#
# COMPACT_ATOMS: atom_id res chain seq x y z
N MET A 1 -37.06 -71.51 -6.11
CA MET A 1 -36.01 -72.43 -5.65
C MET A 1 -35.24 -71.68 -4.57
N GLU A 2 -35.83 -71.37 -3.40
CA GLU A 2 -36.18 -72.27 -2.28
C GLU A 2 -35.02 -73.11 -1.75
N HIS A 3 -34.54 -72.73 -0.56
CA HIS A 3 -34.52 -73.53 0.69
C HIS A 3 -34.23 -72.54 1.84
N THR A 4 -35.14 -72.05 2.71
CA THR A 4 -36.03 -72.60 3.77
C THR A 4 -35.36 -73.31 4.96
N ALA A 5 -35.56 -72.72 6.16
CA ALA A 5 -36.08 -73.28 7.43
C ALA A 5 -35.35 -72.67 8.66
N GLY A 6 -35.97 -72.26 9.79
CA GLY A 6 -37.35 -72.25 10.30
C GLY A 6 -37.40 -71.46 11.64
N LEU A 7 -38.48 -70.70 11.95
CA LEU A 7 -39.62 -71.04 12.85
C LEU A 7 -39.26 -71.04 14.37
N LYS A 8 -39.89 -70.27 15.29
CA LYS A 8 -41.34 -70.17 15.62
C LYS A 8 -41.72 -69.03 16.61
N SER A 9 -42.87 -68.36 16.33
CA SER A 9 -44.05 -67.92 17.16
C SER A 9 -43.89 -67.31 18.58
N SER A 10 -44.62 -66.27 19.02
CA SER A 10 -46.11 -66.18 19.13
C SER A 10 -46.72 -64.75 19.16
N GLU A 11 -48.04 -64.69 18.93
CA GLU A 11 -48.93 -63.58 18.54
C GLU A 11 -49.51 -62.64 19.64
N ALA A 12 -49.87 -61.42 19.19
CA ALA A 12 -51.05 -60.53 19.45
C ALA A 12 -51.43 -60.06 20.89
N SER A 13 -51.97 -58.85 21.16
CA SER A 13 -52.89 -58.01 20.37
C SER A 13 -53.02 -56.53 20.84
N LYS A 14 -53.32 -55.63 19.86
CA LYS A 14 -54.21 -54.42 19.85
C LYS A 14 -53.90 -53.14 20.66
N GLY A 15 -53.93 -51.99 19.96
CA GLY A 15 -54.20 -50.67 20.58
C GLY A 15 -53.84 -49.39 19.80
N THR A 16 -54.39 -49.18 18.59
CA THR A 16 -54.84 -47.89 17.98
C THR A 16 -54.04 -46.57 18.04
N CYS A 17 -53.74 -46.05 16.82
CA CYS A 17 -53.89 -44.68 16.23
C CYS A 17 -53.38 -43.44 17.01
N ASP A 18 -52.79 -42.38 16.45
CA ASP A 18 -52.54 -41.91 15.07
C ASP A 18 -51.48 -40.77 15.15
N PRO A 19 -50.93 -40.27 14.01
CA PRO A 19 -49.63 -39.60 13.96
C PRO A 19 -49.66 -38.06 13.73
N ALA A 20 -48.45 -37.50 13.88
CA ALA A 20 -47.86 -36.42 13.08
C ALA A 20 -48.53 -35.03 13.05
N SER A 21 -47.87 -34.10 13.74
CA SER A 21 -48.04 -32.65 13.62
C SER A 21 -47.36 -32.09 12.36
N THR A 22 -48.12 -31.40 11.52
CA THR A 22 -47.61 -30.41 10.54
C THR A 22 -48.36 -29.09 10.66
N TYR A 23 -47.61 -28.01 10.45
CA TYR A 23 -47.96 -26.60 10.56
C TYR A 23 -49.20 -26.14 9.75
N ARG A 24 -50.00 -25.24 10.31
CA ARG A 24 -50.66 -24.16 9.53
C ARG A 24 -51.13 -22.96 10.36
N TRP A 25 -50.82 -21.77 9.86
CA TRP A 25 -51.33 -20.47 10.26
C TRP A 25 -52.81 -20.30 9.92
N GLN A 26 -53.61 -19.64 10.78
CA GLN A 26 -54.84 -18.98 10.36
C GLN A 26 -55.29 -17.84 11.29
N LYS A 27 -56.09 -16.96 10.68
CA LYS A 27 -56.34 -15.53 10.93
C LYS A 27 -57.29 -15.20 12.09
N LEU A 28 -57.15 -13.97 12.57
CA LEU A 28 -58.06 -13.22 13.44
C LEU A 28 -59.50 -13.12 12.91
N THR A 29 -60.47 -13.23 13.82
CA THR A 29 -61.80 -12.60 13.74
C THR A 29 -62.29 -12.20 15.15
N LYS A 30 -62.77 -10.95 15.32
CA LYS A 30 -63.52 -10.46 16.49
C LYS A 30 -65.02 -10.71 16.32
N PRO A 31 -65.81 -10.85 17.42
CA PRO A 31 -66.79 -9.80 17.77
C PRO A 31 -66.99 -9.60 19.31
N LYS A 32 -67.07 -8.36 19.81
CA LYS A 32 -68.23 -7.54 20.26
C LYS A 32 -68.93 -7.91 21.60
N ASN A 33 -68.73 -7.01 22.56
CA ASN A 33 -69.61 -6.41 23.59
C ASN A 33 -70.66 -7.24 24.36
N GLN A 34 -70.48 -7.32 25.69
CA GLN A 34 -71.55 -7.17 26.68
C GLN A 34 -71.14 -6.20 27.79
N VAL A 35 -72.13 -5.44 28.27
CA VAL A 35 -72.05 -4.23 29.10
C VAL A 35 -71.99 -4.57 30.60
N LEU A 36 -71.18 -3.82 31.35
CA LEU A 36 -71.00 -3.87 32.81
C LEU A 36 -71.88 -2.82 33.52
N HIS A 37 -72.41 -3.17 34.70
CA HIS A 37 -72.74 -2.20 35.76
C HIS A 37 -71.71 -2.32 36.92
N PRO A 38 -71.43 -1.23 37.65
CA PRO A 38 -70.15 -1.03 38.34
C PRO A 38 -70.17 -1.44 39.82
N PRO A 39 -68.98 -1.68 40.41
CA PRO A 39 -68.79 -1.35 41.82
C PRO A 39 -67.63 -0.38 42.06
N ASP A 40 -67.94 0.64 42.87
CA ASP A 40 -67.10 1.45 43.76
C ASP A 40 -65.70 1.92 43.31
N SER A 41 -65.67 3.18 42.86
CA SER A 41 -64.50 3.95 42.43
C SER A 41 -63.58 4.45 43.55
N SER A 42 -63.85 4.15 44.83
CA SER A 42 -63.12 4.75 45.96
C SER A 42 -62.01 3.86 46.54
N ARG A 43 -62.09 2.52 46.41
CA ARG A 43 -61.06 1.60 46.93
C ARG A 43 -59.90 1.35 45.97
N ASN A 44 -60.16 1.38 44.66
CA ASN A 44 -59.12 1.17 43.65
C ASN A 44 -58.16 2.36 43.52
N LEU A 45 -58.61 3.59 43.77
CA LEU A 45 -57.74 4.76 43.71
C LEU A 45 -56.70 4.74 44.83
N TYR A 46 -57.06 4.28 46.02
CA TYR A 46 -56.12 4.21 47.15
C TYR A 46 -55.08 3.10 46.93
N PHE A 47 -55.45 1.95 46.37
CA PHE A 47 -54.51 0.88 46.03
C PHE A 47 -53.61 1.26 44.85
N LEU A 48 -54.14 1.94 43.84
CA LEU A 48 -53.38 2.40 42.68
C LEU A 48 -52.41 3.51 43.07
N VAL A 49 -52.84 4.49 43.86
CA VAL A 49 -51.99 5.58 44.36
C VAL A 49 -50.93 5.06 45.31
N LYS A 50 -51.24 4.10 46.21
CA LYS A 50 -50.26 3.51 47.12
C LYS A 50 -49.25 2.61 46.39
N THR A 51 -49.66 1.90 45.33
CA THR A 51 -48.77 1.11 44.47
C THR A 51 -47.88 2.00 43.60
N ILE A 52 -48.43 3.10 43.07
CA ILE A 52 -47.67 4.11 42.32
C ILE A 52 -46.68 4.85 43.24
N LEU A 53 -47.06 5.22 44.47
CA LEU A 53 -46.15 5.82 45.46
C LEU A 53 -45.06 4.86 45.96
N LEU A 54 -45.34 3.56 46.06
CA LEU A 54 -44.33 2.54 46.35
C LEU A 54 -43.36 2.30 45.18
N LEU A 55 -43.83 2.45 43.93
CA LEU A 55 -42.98 2.36 42.72
C LEU A 55 -42.15 3.64 42.47
N ILE A 56 -42.59 4.81 42.96
CA ILE A 56 -41.86 6.08 42.83
C ILE A 56 -40.73 6.21 43.87
N ASN A 57 -40.83 5.54 45.02
CA ASN A 57 -39.89 5.69 46.15
C ASN A 57 -38.83 4.58 46.29
N HIS A 58 -38.64 3.73 45.28
CA HIS A 58 -37.37 3.01 45.20
C HIS A 58 -36.31 3.94 44.64
N PRO A 59 -35.18 4.19 45.34
CA PRO A 59 -34.04 4.81 44.70
C PRO A 59 -33.72 3.90 43.53
N SER A 60 -33.90 4.41 42.31
CA SER A 60 -33.36 3.74 41.13
C SER A 60 -31.93 3.40 41.49
N LYS A 61 -31.56 2.11 41.45
CA LYS A 61 -30.15 1.75 41.46
C LYS A 61 -29.59 2.55 40.31
N LYS A 62 -28.89 3.67 40.61
CA LYS A 62 -28.10 4.39 39.62
C LYS A 62 -27.29 3.29 38.97
N GLN A 63 -27.65 2.92 37.74
CA GLN A 63 -26.74 2.15 36.92
C GLN A 63 -25.48 2.97 36.96
N LYS A 64 -24.43 2.46 37.64
CA LYS A 64 -23.14 3.14 37.64
C LYS A 64 -22.85 3.34 36.17
N GLU A 65 -22.87 4.59 35.71
CA GLU A 65 -22.36 4.92 34.39
C GLU A 65 -21.05 4.16 34.26
N PRO A 66 -20.87 3.37 33.18
CA PRO A 66 -19.67 2.58 33.03
C PRO A 66 -18.51 3.54 33.19
N LYS A 67 -17.70 3.34 34.24
CA LYS A 67 -16.54 4.21 34.48
C LYS A 67 -15.77 4.21 33.18
N LEU A 68 -15.64 5.40 32.57
CA LEU A 68 -14.80 5.58 31.39
C LEU A 68 -13.45 4.95 31.71
N LYS A 69 -13.10 3.91 30.95
CA LYS A 69 -11.81 3.24 31.14
C LYS A 69 -10.76 4.30 30.85
N THR A 70 -9.92 4.62 31.82
CA THR A 70 -8.81 5.54 31.65
C THR A 70 -7.52 4.74 31.64
N LEU A 71 -6.63 5.10 30.72
CA LEU A 71 -5.28 4.54 30.70
C LEU A 71 -4.40 5.34 31.66
N LYS A 72 -3.83 4.68 32.67
CA LYS A 72 -2.86 5.32 33.56
C LYS A 72 -1.63 5.74 32.76
N TYR A 73 -1.13 6.95 33.00
CA TYR A 73 0.06 7.51 32.34
C TYR A 73 -0.05 7.59 30.79
N GLU A 74 -1.27 7.76 30.26
CA GLU A 74 -1.52 7.90 28.81
C GLU A 74 -0.62 8.94 28.15
N ALA A 75 -0.45 10.11 28.78
CA ALA A 75 0.41 11.17 28.25
C ALA A 75 1.88 10.73 28.08
N GLU A 76 2.39 9.88 28.96
CA GLU A 76 3.77 9.38 28.90
C GLU A 76 3.97 8.44 27.72
N TYR A 77 3.05 7.49 27.54
CA TYR A 77 3.10 6.58 26.39
C TYR A 77 2.98 7.34 25.07
N LEU A 78 2.13 8.37 25.03
CA LEU A 78 1.95 9.22 23.84
C LEU A 78 3.19 10.07 23.50
N LYS A 79 4.17 10.25 24.41
CA LYS A 79 5.46 10.88 24.07
C LYS A 79 6.28 10.05 23.10
N SER A 80 6.12 8.72 23.13
CA SER A 80 6.84 7.78 22.26
C SER A 80 6.25 7.66 20.85
N ILE A 81 5.14 8.36 20.59
CA ILE A 81 4.42 8.35 19.31
C ILE A 81 4.46 9.78 18.75
N PRO A 82 4.71 9.97 17.44
CA PRO A 82 4.67 11.31 16.85
C PRO A 82 3.30 11.98 16.94
N SER A 83 3.26 13.31 16.91
CA SER A 83 2.01 14.10 16.89
C SER A 83 1.79 14.92 15.62
N SER A 84 2.79 15.07 14.75
CA SER A 84 2.69 15.95 13.58
C SER A 84 1.61 15.51 12.58
N SER A 85 0.88 16.48 12.02
CA SER A 85 -0.09 16.23 10.94
C SER A 85 0.58 16.04 9.57
N GLN A 86 1.84 16.45 9.44
CA GLN A 86 2.64 16.40 8.21
C GLN A 86 3.97 15.68 8.42
N TYR A 87 4.53 15.07 7.37
CA TYR A 87 5.85 14.44 7.48
C TYR A 87 6.97 15.48 7.55
N GLU A 88 8.01 15.23 8.34
CA GLU A 88 9.19 16.09 8.48
C GLU A 88 10.10 15.94 7.26
N LYS A 89 10.47 14.69 6.94
CA LYS A 89 11.36 14.37 5.82
C LYS A 89 10.86 13.17 5.02
N SER A 90 11.14 13.18 3.72
CA SER A 90 10.96 12.01 2.84
C SER A 90 12.25 11.66 2.13
N PHE A 91 12.44 10.37 1.85
CA PHE A 91 13.61 9.84 1.16
C PHE A 91 13.17 8.92 0.03
N MET A 92 13.99 8.81 -1.01
CA MET A 92 13.66 8.14 -2.26
C MET A 92 14.34 6.78 -2.44
N HIS A 93 13.60 5.91 -3.12
CA HIS A 93 14.10 4.78 -3.88
C HIS A 93 13.95 5.05 -5.38
N ARG A 94 14.68 4.29 -6.19
CA ARG A 94 14.54 4.28 -7.65
C ARG A 94 13.12 3.89 -8.05
N ASP A 95 12.57 2.85 -7.42
CA ASP A 95 11.24 2.32 -7.69
C ASP A 95 10.33 2.39 -6.45
N VAL A 96 9.06 2.00 -6.62
CA VAL A 96 8.01 2.00 -5.59
C VAL A 96 8.47 1.21 -4.37
N ILE A 97 8.31 1.81 -3.19
CA ILE A 97 8.66 1.16 -1.93
C ILE A 97 7.56 0.18 -1.56
N SER A 98 7.95 -1.07 -1.37
CA SER A 98 7.07 -2.14 -0.92
C SER A 98 7.01 -2.19 0.61
N HIS A 99 8.17 -2.19 1.30
CA HIS A 99 8.24 -2.41 2.74
C HIS A 99 9.02 -1.32 3.48
N VAL A 100 8.59 -1.06 4.72
CA VAL A 100 9.25 -0.21 5.71
C VAL A 100 9.23 -0.96 7.04
N LEU A 101 10.40 -1.17 7.64
CA LEU A 101 10.57 -1.82 8.94
C LEU A 101 11.52 -1.00 9.80
N ALA A 102 11.15 -0.74 11.04
CA ALA A 102 12.03 -0.19 12.05
C ALA A 102 12.46 -1.32 13.00
N THR A 103 13.76 -1.47 13.21
CA THR A 103 14.32 -2.50 14.08
C THR A 103 14.44 -1.98 15.51
N GLN A 104 14.66 -2.90 16.46
CA GLN A 104 14.99 -2.52 17.84
C GLN A 104 16.40 -1.93 17.99
N THR A 105 17.26 -2.11 16.98
CA THR A 105 18.66 -1.67 16.90
C THR A 105 18.83 -0.31 16.23
N ASP A 106 17.79 0.53 16.25
CA ASP A 106 17.78 1.91 15.71
C ASP A 106 18.00 2.02 14.19
N PHE A 107 17.77 0.93 13.45
CA PHE A 107 17.79 0.93 12.00
C PHE A 107 16.39 0.99 11.41
N ILE A 108 16.29 1.66 10.27
CA ILE A 108 15.14 1.59 9.40
C ILE A 108 15.59 0.84 8.15
N ILE A 109 14.79 -0.12 7.75
CA ILE A 109 15.02 -0.98 6.60
C ILE A 109 13.88 -0.71 5.63
N THR A 110 14.23 -0.37 4.40
CA THR A 110 13.25 -0.11 3.34
C THR A 110 13.56 -0.95 2.12
N ALA A 111 12.51 -1.46 1.49
CA ALA A 111 12.61 -2.33 0.32
C ALA A 111 11.73 -1.81 -0.81
N SER A 112 12.21 -1.91 -2.04
CA SER A 112 11.50 -1.53 -3.25
C SER A 112 11.06 -2.75 -4.07
N VAL A 113 10.10 -2.55 -4.97
CA VAL A 113 9.53 -3.63 -5.80
C VAL A 113 10.52 -4.23 -6.80
N ASP A 114 11.58 -3.51 -7.15
CA ASP A 114 12.67 -3.93 -8.03
C ASP A 114 13.73 -4.84 -7.33
N GLY A 115 13.47 -5.27 -6.09
CA GLY A 115 14.34 -6.19 -5.36
C GLY A 115 15.51 -5.53 -4.63
N HIS A 116 15.49 -4.20 -4.49
CA HIS A 116 16.50 -3.44 -3.74
C HIS A 116 16.11 -3.21 -2.28
N LEU A 117 17.10 -3.31 -1.40
CA LEU A 117 17.00 -3.14 0.05
C LEU A 117 17.96 -2.04 0.51
N LYS A 118 17.53 -1.17 1.41
CA LYS A 118 18.35 -0.11 1.99
C LYS A 118 18.26 -0.08 3.50
N PHE A 119 19.43 0.12 4.11
CA PHE A 119 19.60 0.32 5.54
C PHE A 119 19.82 1.80 5.82
N TRP A 120 19.09 2.29 6.80
CA TRP A 120 19.15 3.66 7.29
C TRP A 120 19.36 3.63 8.78
N LYS A 121 20.28 4.42 9.31
CA LYS A 121 20.54 4.49 10.75
C LYS A 121 19.90 5.74 11.32
N LYS A 122 19.16 5.59 12.41
CA LYS A 122 18.66 6.73 13.17
C LYS A 122 19.80 7.27 14.04
N LYS A 123 20.12 8.54 13.90
CA LYS A 123 21.04 9.27 14.76
C LYS A 123 20.26 10.16 15.71
N TYR A 124 20.79 10.31 16.92
CA TYR A 124 20.23 11.25 17.90
C TYR A 124 20.38 12.68 17.37
N ALA A 125 19.30 13.45 17.36
CA ALA A 125 19.21 14.85 16.91
C ALA A 125 19.55 15.16 15.43
N GLU A 126 20.27 14.27 14.73
CA GLU A 126 20.69 14.47 13.33
C GLU A 126 19.73 13.84 12.28
N GLY A 127 18.68 13.15 12.73
CA GLY A 127 17.71 12.50 11.85
C GLY A 127 18.15 11.09 11.43
N ILE A 128 17.96 10.75 10.16
CA ILE A 128 18.37 9.44 9.62
C ILE A 128 19.48 9.60 8.58
N GLU A 129 20.42 8.65 8.57
CA GLU A 129 21.50 8.57 7.58
C GLU A 129 21.34 7.31 6.73
N PHE A 130 21.69 7.41 5.44
CA PHE A 130 21.82 6.26 4.58
C PHE A 130 23.10 5.50 4.94
N VAL A 131 23.00 4.18 5.12
CA VAL A 131 24.13 3.33 5.51
C VAL A 131 24.61 2.49 4.34
N LYS A 132 23.73 1.62 3.83
CA LYS A 132 24.09 0.62 2.83
C LYS A 132 22.91 0.24 1.96
N HIS A 133 23.20 -0.13 0.73
CA HIS A 133 22.25 -0.56 -0.28
C HIS A 133 22.63 -1.94 -0.80
N PHE A 134 21.62 -2.76 -1.01
CA PHE A 134 21.75 -4.11 -1.56
C PHE A 134 20.76 -4.32 -2.69
N ARG A 135 21.21 -4.98 -3.76
CA ARG A 135 20.31 -5.65 -4.71
C ARG A 135 20.10 -7.07 -4.22
N CYS A 136 19.05 -7.28 -3.43
CA CYS A 136 18.82 -8.55 -2.75
C CYS A 136 18.24 -9.59 -3.71
N HIS A 137 17.21 -9.24 -4.47
CA HIS A 137 16.53 -10.18 -5.37
C HIS A 137 16.45 -9.58 -6.78
N LEU A 138 16.22 -10.44 -7.78
CA LEU A 138 15.94 -9.99 -9.16
C LEU A 138 14.47 -9.66 -9.39
N SER A 139 13.61 -10.10 -8.46
CA SER A 139 12.17 -9.91 -8.46
C SER A 139 11.75 -9.22 -7.17
N GLU A 140 10.46 -8.87 -7.10
CA GLU A 140 9.89 -8.22 -5.93
C GLU A 140 9.94 -9.08 -4.66
N PHE A 141 10.04 -8.42 -3.52
CA PHE A 141 9.97 -9.09 -2.23
C PHE A 141 8.54 -9.55 -1.93
N SER A 142 8.41 -10.81 -1.52
CA SER A 142 7.15 -11.36 -1.02
C SER A 142 6.90 -11.01 0.44
N HIS A 143 7.97 -11.02 1.26
CA HIS A 143 7.89 -10.70 2.68
C HIS A 143 9.25 -10.27 3.24
N LEU A 144 9.24 -9.43 4.27
CA LEU A 144 10.42 -9.08 5.07
C LEU A 144 10.09 -9.24 6.55
N CYS A 145 10.98 -9.90 7.30
CA CYS A 145 10.82 -10.06 8.75
C CYS A 145 12.15 -9.90 9.49
N THR A 146 12.10 -9.21 10.63
CA THR A 146 13.24 -9.09 11.54
C THR A 146 13.03 -10.00 12.74
N ASN A 147 14.12 -10.49 13.34
CA ASN A 147 14.01 -11.20 14.60
C ASN A 147 13.60 -10.24 15.73
N PHE A 148 13.21 -10.78 16.88
CA PHE A 148 12.74 -9.98 18.01
C PHE A 148 13.76 -8.90 18.41
N ASN A 149 15.05 -9.24 18.47
CA ASN A 149 16.10 -8.30 18.87
C ASN A 149 16.44 -7.27 17.78
N GLY A 150 15.96 -7.42 16.55
CA GLY A 150 16.27 -6.55 15.42
C GLY A 150 17.70 -6.69 14.87
N THR A 151 18.43 -7.75 15.25
CA THR A 151 19.81 -8.01 14.81
C THR A 151 19.87 -8.78 13.50
N LEU A 152 18.83 -9.55 13.18
CA LEU A 152 18.74 -10.34 11.94
C LEU A 152 17.52 -9.90 11.14
N LEU A 153 17.70 -9.84 9.82
CA LEU A 153 16.65 -9.62 8.84
C LEU A 153 16.61 -10.83 7.89
N ALA A 154 15.42 -11.32 7.58
CA ALA A 154 15.20 -12.24 6.48
C ALA A 154 14.36 -11.55 5.40
N THR A 155 14.81 -11.65 4.14
CA THR A 155 14.08 -11.22 2.95
C THR A 155 13.62 -12.43 2.18
N VAL A 156 12.35 -12.45 1.78
CA VAL A 156 11.71 -13.58 1.09
C VAL A 156 11.32 -13.16 -0.31
N CYS A 157 11.64 -13.98 -1.30
CA CYS A 157 11.28 -13.75 -2.69
C CYS A 157 10.71 -15.02 -3.33
N GLU A 158 9.49 -14.92 -3.82
CA GLU A 158 8.80 -16.01 -4.50
C GLU A 158 9.44 -16.32 -5.86
N GLY A 159 9.81 -15.28 -6.60
CA GLY A 159 10.31 -15.38 -7.97
C GLY A 159 11.65 -16.09 -8.12
N ASP A 160 12.57 -15.89 -7.16
CA ASP A 160 13.89 -16.56 -7.17
C ASP A 160 13.98 -17.77 -6.22
N LYS A 161 12.86 -18.12 -5.57
CA LYS A 161 12.75 -19.21 -4.61
C LYS A 161 13.83 -19.18 -3.52
N SER A 162 14.13 -17.99 -3.01
CA SER A 162 15.18 -17.83 -2.02
C SER A 162 14.75 -16.97 -0.83
N VAL A 163 15.37 -17.26 0.30
CA VAL A 163 15.34 -16.44 1.50
C VAL A 163 16.77 -16.01 1.81
N LYS A 164 17.00 -14.70 1.90
CA LYS A 164 18.32 -14.14 2.22
C LYS A 164 18.32 -13.58 3.61
N VAL A 165 19.33 -13.92 4.39
CA VAL A 165 19.48 -13.51 5.78
C VAL A 165 20.60 -12.49 5.88
N PHE A 166 20.30 -11.39 6.56
CA PHE A 166 21.21 -10.27 6.78
C PHE A 166 21.45 -10.08 8.27
N ASP A 167 22.68 -9.77 8.61
CA ASP A 167 23.05 -9.15 9.87
C ASP A 167 22.81 -7.63 9.74
N VAL A 168 21.90 -7.12 10.57
CA VAL A 168 21.47 -5.72 10.53
C VAL A 168 22.53 -4.80 11.12
N GLU A 169 23.30 -5.25 12.12
CA GLU A 169 24.31 -4.42 12.79
C GLU A 169 25.59 -4.31 11.97
N ASN A 170 25.99 -5.42 11.34
CA ASN A 170 27.18 -5.48 10.48
C ASN A 170 26.88 -5.11 9.01
N PHE A 171 25.60 -4.95 8.67
CA PHE A 171 25.13 -4.63 7.32
C PHE A 171 25.58 -5.64 6.27
N ASP A 172 25.56 -6.94 6.58
CA ASP A 172 26.07 -7.96 5.66
C ASP A 172 25.05 -9.07 5.44
N MET A 173 25.01 -9.59 4.21
CA MET A 173 24.25 -10.80 3.89
C MET A 173 25.05 -12.00 4.41
N ILE A 174 24.55 -12.65 5.46
CA ILE A 174 25.24 -13.76 6.11
C ILE A 174 24.92 -15.11 5.48
N ASN A 175 23.70 -15.25 4.92
CA ASN A 175 23.26 -16.53 4.38
C ASN A 175 22.25 -16.34 3.23
N MET A 176 22.21 -17.32 2.33
CA MET A 176 21.23 -17.41 1.25
C MET A 176 20.68 -18.83 1.21
N ILE A 177 19.43 -18.97 1.61
CA ILE A 177 18.69 -20.22 1.67
C ILE A 177 17.93 -20.35 0.34
N LYS A 178 18.36 -21.26 -0.52
CA LYS A 178 17.62 -21.62 -1.73
C LYS A 178 16.65 -22.75 -1.41
N LEU A 179 15.42 -22.62 -1.92
CA LEU A 179 14.33 -23.55 -1.67
C LEU A 179 13.86 -24.18 -2.97
N ASP A 180 13.36 -25.41 -2.88
CA ASP A 180 12.81 -26.13 -4.05
C ASP A 180 11.40 -25.62 -4.42
N PHE A 181 10.70 -25.01 -3.46
CA PHE A 181 9.39 -24.41 -3.60
C PHE A 181 9.45 -22.88 -3.50
N PRO A 182 8.49 -22.16 -4.10
CA PRO A 182 8.39 -20.71 -3.99
C PRO A 182 7.97 -20.29 -2.57
N PRO A 183 8.78 -19.53 -1.81
CA PRO A 183 8.42 -19.08 -0.47
C PRO A 183 7.54 -17.83 -0.54
N ARG A 184 6.54 -17.75 0.35
CA ARG A 184 5.62 -16.61 0.42
C ARG A 184 5.88 -15.68 1.60
N THR A 185 5.95 -16.26 2.79
CA THR A 185 6.14 -15.52 4.03
C THR A 185 7.08 -16.28 4.96
N ALA A 186 7.71 -15.56 5.87
CA ALA A 186 8.62 -16.11 6.85
C ALA A 186 8.55 -15.34 8.16
N ALA A 187 8.91 -16.00 9.26
CA ALA A 187 9.03 -15.41 10.58
C ALA A 187 10.16 -16.05 11.38
N TRP A 188 10.90 -15.24 12.12
CA TRP A 188 11.87 -15.71 13.10
C TRP A 188 11.12 -16.26 14.31
N ILE A 189 11.33 -17.54 14.64
CA ILE A 189 10.58 -18.26 15.68
C ILE A 189 11.48 -18.68 16.85
N HIS A 190 12.44 -17.82 17.20
CA HIS A 190 13.43 -18.10 18.23
C HIS A 190 13.40 -17.03 19.32
N GLN A 191 13.76 -17.42 20.53
CA GLN A 191 13.99 -16.50 21.63
C GLN A 191 15.41 -15.91 21.56
N GLY A 192 15.59 -14.70 22.10
CA GLY A 192 16.89 -14.02 22.08
C GLY A 192 18.02 -14.75 22.82
N SER A 193 17.69 -15.71 23.68
CA SER A 193 18.66 -16.56 24.41
C SER A 193 19.08 -17.83 23.65
N GLU A 194 18.44 -18.15 22.54
CA GLU A 194 18.65 -19.41 21.82
C GLU A 194 19.89 -19.35 20.93
N MET A 195 20.63 -20.45 20.86
CA MET A 195 21.85 -20.54 20.03
C MET A 195 21.52 -20.63 18.53
N ILE A 196 20.44 -21.35 18.20
CA ILE A 196 19.96 -21.54 16.83
C ILE A 196 18.96 -20.43 16.50
N SER A 197 19.12 -19.80 15.35
CA SER A 197 18.20 -18.76 14.89
C SER A 197 17.14 -19.39 13.98
N TYR A 198 16.12 -20.01 14.59
CA TYR A 198 15.06 -20.67 13.85
C TYR A 198 14.24 -19.71 13.00
N LEU A 199 14.02 -20.09 11.75
CA LEU A 199 13.25 -19.35 10.75
C LEU A 199 12.16 -20.26 10.18
N ALA A 200 10.90 -19.88 10.39
CA ALA A 200 9.75 -20.51 9.77
C ALA A 200 9.54 -19.92 8.37
N ILE A 201 9.36 -20.76 7.35
CA ILE A 201 9.14 -20.36 5.96
C ILE A 201 7.92 -21.10 5.43
N ALA A 202 6.93 -20.35 4.94
CA ALA A 202 5.75 -20.90 4.28
C ALA A 202 5.89 -20.94 2.76
N ALA A 203 5.37 -22.00 2.16
CA ALA A 203 5.26 -22.13 0.71
C ALA A 203 4.11 -21.28 0.14
N ALA A 204 4.27 -20.79 -1.08
CA ALA A 204 3.25 -20.03 -1.81
C ALA A 204 2.22 -20.94 -2.51
N ASP A 205 2.61 -22.15 -2.85
CA ASP A 205 1.83 -23.12 -3.63
C ASP A 205 1.08 -24.15 -2.75
N SER A 206 1.43 -24.24 -1.47
CA SER A 206 0.90 -25.23 -0.53
C SER A 206 0.79 -24.68 0.89
N GLY A 207 0.01 -25.34 1.74
CA GLY A 207 -0.12 -24.99 3.18
C GLY A 207 1.09 -25.40 4.03
N ASN A 208 2.20 -25.77 3.40
CA ASN A 208 3.38 -26.29 4.07
C ASN A 208 4.19 -25.17 4.70
N ILE A 209 4.62 -25.40 5.94
CA ILE A 209 5.58 -24.56 6.66
C ILE A 209 6.80 -25.42 6.98
N ILE A 210 7.99 -24.94 6.63
CA ILE A 210 9.25 -25.54 7.07
C ILE A 210 9.90 -24.66 8.13
N VAL A 211 10.63 -25.28 9.06
CA VAL A 211 11.49 -24.59 10.01
C VAL A 211 12.93 -24.95 9.69
N VAL A 212 13.75 -23.94 9.48
CA VAL A 212 15.18 -24.07 9.16
C VAL A 212 16.01 -23.26 10.15
N ASP A 213 17.31 -23.53 10.23
CA ASP A 213 18.25 -22.60 10.86
C ASP A 213 18.57 -21.48 9.87
N GLY A 214 18.24 -20.24 10.24
CA GLY A 214 18.49 -19.07 9.40
C GLY A 214 19.97 -18.79 9.14
N LYS A 215 20.88 -19.24 10.01
CA LYS A 215 22.33 -19.01 9.86
C LYS A 215 23.07 -20.15 9.16
N ALA A 216 22.47 -21.34 9.10
CA ALA A 216 23.12 -22.54 8.57
C ALA A 216 22.50 -23.01 7.24
N THR A 217 22.66 -24.29 6.90
CA THR A 217 22.22 -24.85 5.63
C THR A 217 20.69 -24.95 5.55
N ALA A 218 20.14 -24.90 4.33
CA ALA A 218 18.71 -24.95 4.02
C ALA A 218 17.98 -26.26 4.37
N THR A 219 18.59 -27.15 5.15
CA THR A 219 17.98 -28.43 5.54
C THR A 219 16.82 -28.17 6.50
N PRO A 220 15.59 -28.63 6.19
CA PRO A 220 14.45 -28.46 7.07
C PRO A 220 14.66 -29.28 8.34
N LEU A 221 14.60 -28.61 9.49
CA LEU A 221 14.65 -29.23 10.81
C LEU A 221 13.28 -29.78 11.19
N HIS A 222 12.23 -29.01 10.90
CA HIS A 222 10.84 -29.43 11.07
C HIS A 222 10.00 -29.08 9.86
N VAL A 223 9.00 -29.90 9.57
CA VAL A 223 8.05 -29.70 8.48
C VAL A 223 6.63 -29.84 9.03
N LYS A 224 5.78 -28.85 8.74
CA LYS A 224 4.35 -28.84 9.04
C LYS A 224 3.58 -28.85 7.72
N ASP A 225 3.16 -30.03 7.30
CA ASP A 225 2.47 -30.30 6.04
C ASP A 225 0.94 -30.41 6.19
N LYS A 226 0.46 -30.65 7.41
CA LYS A 226 -0.98 -30.86 7.71
C LYS A 226 -1.63 -29.72 8.47
N LEU A 227 -0.88 -28.67 8.82
CA LEU A 227 -1.40 -27.58 9.65
C LEU A 227 -2.42 -26.72 8.89
N HIS A 228 -2.13 -26.42 7.62
CA HIS A 228 -3.01 -25.61 6.77
C HIS A 228 -3.38 -26.36 5.50
N SER A 229 -4.62 -26.17 5.04
CA SER A 229 -5.13 -26.73 3.79
C SER A 229 -4.89 -25.81 2.58
N ARG A 230 -4.61 -24.53 2.83
CA ARG A 230 -4.33 -23.50 1.82
C ARG A 230 -2.98 -22.84 2.09
N PRO A 231 -2.40 -22.17 1.09
CA PRO A 231 -1.16 -21.42 1.28
C PRO A 231 -1.23 -20.45 2.46
N VAL A 232 -0.15 -20.43 3.24
CA VAL A 232 -0.03 -19.59 4.43
C VAL A 232 0.40 -18.19 4.02
N ARG A 233 -0.36 -17.18 4.43
CA ARG A 233 -0.16 -15.78 4.05
C ARG A 233 0.63 -15.01 5.07
N VAL A 234 0.37 -15.26 6.35
CA VAL A 234 0.98 -14.54 7.47
C VAL A 234 1.51 -15.55 8.47
N ILE A 235 2.76 -15.36 8.88
CA ILE A 235 3.33 -16.00 10.07
C ILE A 235 3.88 -14.89 10.94
N GLU A 236 3.50 -14.88 12.21
CA GLU A 236 3.99 -13.92 13.20
C GLU A 236 4.36 -14.66 14.48
N TYR A 237 5.48 -14.26 15.10
CA TYR A 237 5.99 -14.87 16.31
C TYR A 237 5.88 -13.93 17.50
N CYS A 238 5.28 -14.43 18.57
CA CYS A 238 5.19 -13.75 19.85
C CYS A 238 6.31 -14.24 20.78
N HIS A 239 7.39 -13.48 20.85
CA HIS A 239 8.53 -13.78 21.73
C HIS A 239 8.16 -13.92 23.22
N ALA A 240 7.24 -13.08 23.73
CA ALA A 240 6.87 -13.05 25.14
C ALA A 240 6.18 -14.32 25.66
N LEU A 241 5.43 -14.99 24.79
CA LEU A 241 4.71 -16.24 25.09
C LEU A 241 5.29 -17.44 24.34
N ASP A 242 6.28 -17.23 23.49
CA ASP A 242 6.83 -18.25 22.60
C ASP A 242 5.74 -18.96 21.76
N ILE A 243 4.82 -18.17 21.21
CA ILE A 243 3.71 -18.65 20.37
C ILE A 243 3.91 -18.12 18.95
N VAL A 244 3.83 -19.00 17.96
CA VAL A 244 3.73 -18.67 16.56
C VAL A 244 2.27 -18.72 16.14
N VAL A 245 1.82 -17.71 15.41
CA VAL A 245 0.52 -17.70 14.74
C VAL A 245 0.75 -17.75 13.24
N SER A 246 0.12 -18.72 12.59
CA SER A 246 0.08 -18.83 11.13
C SER A 246 -1.35 -18.71 10.62
N ILE A 247 -1.53 -17.99 9.51
CA ILE A 247 -2.84 -17.71 8.93
C ILE A 247 -2.82 -17.99 7.43
N ASP A 248 -3.78 -18.79 6.96
CA ASP A 248 -3.90 -19.16 5.55
C ASP A 248 -4.85 -18.27 4.73
N ASP A 249 -4.90 -18.53 3.43
CA ASP A 249 -5.76 -17.85 2.47
C ASP A 249 -7.27 -18.14 2.64
N ALA A 250 -7.65 -19.09 3.50
CA ALA A 250 -9.05 -19.24 3.93
C ALA A 250 -9.38 -18.32 5.12
N GLY A 251 -8.38 -17.69 5.73
CA GLY A 251 -8.51 -16.94 6.96
C GLY A 251 -8.49 -17.82 8.21
N MET A 252 -7.99 -19.06 8.10
CA MET A 252 -7.86 -19.96 9.24
C MET A 252 -6.63 -19.59 10.07
N ILE A 253 -6.83 -19.29 11.34
CA ILE A 253 -5.76 -18.97 12.29
C ILE A 253 -5.37 -20.24 13.05
N GLU A 254 -4.10 -20.60 12.97
CA GLU A 254 -3.46 -21.70 13.68
C GLU A 254 -2.41 -21.17 14.66
N CYS A 255 -2.27 -21.82 15.81
CA CYS A 255 -1.27 -21.48 16.83
C CYS A 255 -0.37 -22.69 17.09
N TRP A 256 0.93 -22.46 17.18
CA TRP A 256 1.93 -23.46 17.51
C TRP A 256 3.06 -22.80 18.31
N SER A 257 3.95 -23.57 18.92
CA SER A 257 5.02 -23.10 19.80
C SER A 257 6.34 -22.87 19.03
N GLY A 258 7.32 -22.23 19.66
CA GLY A 258 8.71 -22.26 19.20
C GLY A 258 9.45 -23.52 19.67
N GLU A 259 10.78 -23.44 19.73
CA GLU A 259 11.66 -24.56 20.10
C GLU A 259 11.28 -25.19 21.45
N LYS A 260 10.99 -24.38 22.47
CA LYS A 260 10.68 -24.87 23.84
C LYS A 260 9.43 -25.73 23.92
N GLY A 261 8.49 -25.55 22.99
CA GLY A 261 7.29 -26.38 22.90
C GLY A 261 7.37 -27.37 21.74
N GLU A 262 8.57 -27.67 21.24
CA GLU A 262 8.85 -28.61 20.15
C GLU A 262 8.05 -28.33 18.86
N PHE A 263 7.70 -27.05 18.65
CA PHE A 263 6.86 -26.59 17.57
C PHE A 263 5.42 -27.13 17.57
N ASP A 264 4.95 -27.75 18.66
CA ASP A 264 3.59 -28.28 18.79
C ASP A 264 2.57 -27.25 19.29
N PHE A 265 1.33 -27.68 19.48
CA PHE A 265 0.27 -26.80 19.97
C PHE A 265 0.57 -26.35 21.43
N PRO A 266 0.60 -25.03 21.74
CA PRO A 266 1.06 -24.50 23.02
C PRO A 266 -0.02 -24.59 24.13
N GLN A 267 -0.41 -25.81 24.49
CA GLN A 267 -1.54 -26.07 25.39
C GLN A 267 -1.39 -25.43 26.78
N GLU A 268 -0.18 -25.40 27.34
CA GLU A 268 0.08 -24.81 28.67
C GLU A 268 -0.05 -23.28 28.71
N ARG A 269 0.05 -22.63 27.55
CA ARG A 269 0.08 -21.16 27.44
C ARG A 269 -1.26 -20.57 26.99
N LEU A 270 -2.14 -21.42 26.47
CA LEU A 270 -3.47 -21.07 26.02
C LEU A 270 -4.51 -21.47 27.08
N LYS A 271 -5.58 -20.68 27.19
CA LYS A 271 -6.72 -20.95 28.08
C LYS A 271 -7.85 -21.71 27.37
N TRP A 272 -7.57 -22.22 26.19
CA TRP A 272 -8.49 -22.96 25.33
C TRP A 272 -7.72 -24.12 24.70
N GLU A 273 -8.42 -25.22 24.51
CA GLU A 273 -7.89 -26.43 23.90
C GLU A 273 -8.55 -26.65 22.54
N TYR A 274 -9.88 -26.48 22.48
CA TYR A 274 -10.65 -26.65 21.26
C TYR A 274 -10.95 -25.30 20.62
N LYS A 275 -10.70 -25.20 19.31
CA LYS A 275 -10.97 -23.97 18.55
C LYS A 275 -12.44 -23.57 18.53
N VAL A 276 -13.36 -24.50 18.75
CA VAL A 276 -14.82 -24.23 18.81
C VAL A 276 -15.16 -23.27 19.96
N GLU A 277 -14.31 -23.22 20.98
CA GLU A 277 -14.41 -22.30 22.11
C GLU A 277 -13.89 -20.90 21.79
N THR A 278 -13.29 -20.70 20.61
CA THR A 278 -12.60 -19.47 20.21
C THR A 278 -13.36 -18.73 19.11
N ASP A 279 -13.00 -17.46 18.92
CA ASP A 279 -13.49 -16.63 17.83
C ASP A 279 -12.48 -16.57 16.66
N LEU A 280 -11.47 -17.45 16.66
CA LEU A 280 -10.41 -17.48 15.64
C LEU A 280 -10.91 -17.81 14.22
N TYR A 281 -12.15 -18.32 14.11
CA TYR A 281 -12.85 -18.57 12.85
C TYR A 281 -13.56 -17.35 12.28
N ASP A 282 -13.47 -16.17 12.89
CA ASP A 282 -14.21 -14.98 12.46
C ASP A 282 -13.94 -14.63 10.98
N PHE A 283 -12.68 -14.72 10.55
CA PHE A 283 -12.29 -14.53 9.15
C PHE A 283 -12.95 -15.53 8.20
N VAL A 284 -12.92 -16.82 8.55
CA VAL A 284 -13.57 -17.89 7.77
C VAL A 284 -15.09 -17.66 7.68
N LYS A 285 -15.73 -17.28 8.79
CA LYS A 285 -17.18 -16.94 8.84
C LYS A 285 -17.50 -15.73 7.95
N ALA A 286 -16.64 -14.72 7.95
CA ALA A 286 -16.76 -13.53 7.13
C ALA A 286 -16.30 -13.75 5.67
N LYS A 287 -15.78 -14.94 5.33
CA LYS A 287 -15.20 -15.27 4.01
C LYS A 287 -14.13 -14.26 3.56
N THR A 288 -13.31 -13.84 4.50
CA THR A 288 -12.20 -12.90 4.28
C THR A 288 -10.93 -13.46 4.93
N PHE A 289 -9.80 -12.87 4.62
CA PHE A 289 -8.49 -13.26 5.14
C PHE A 289 -7.70 -12.00 5.55
N PRO A 290 -6.77 -12.11 6.52
CA PRO A 290 -5.91 -11.00 6.88
C PRO A 290 -4.81 -10.78 5.85
N GLN A 291 -4.56 -9.50 5.54
CA GLN A 291 -3.41 -9.07 4.75
C GLN A 291 -2.14 -8.95 5.61
N CYS A 292 -2.29 -8.56 6.88
CA CYS A 292 -1.19 -8.52 7.84
C CYS A 292 -1.67 -8.79 9.27
N ALA A 293 -0.71 -9.14 10.13
CA ALA A 293 -0.91 -9.30 11.57
C ALA A 293 0.26 -8.68 12.33
N ALA A 294 0.02 -8.27 13.58
CA ALA A 294 1.05 -7.77 14.48
C ALA A 294 0.70 -8.09 15.93
N PHE A 295 1.64 -8.67 16.66
CA PHE A 295 1.51 -8.89 18.09
C PHE A 295 1.75 -7.59 18.86
N ALA A 296 0.95 -7.37 19.91
CA ALA A 296 1.29 -6.39 20.93
C ALA A 296 2.57 -6.84 21.66
N PRO A 297 3.43 -5.93 22.13
CA PRO A 297 4.67 -6.29 22.82
C PRO A 297 4.51 -7.20 24.05
N ASN A 298 3.35 -7.15 24.71
CA ASN A 298 3.00 -8.06 25.82
C ASN A 298 2.61 -9.48 25.38
N GLY A 299 2.49 -9.72 24.07
CA GLY A 299 2.12 -11.02 23.48
C GLY A 299 0.65 -11.43 23.61
N MET A 300 -0.13 -10.72 24.43
CA MET A 300 -1.50 -11.13 24.73
C MET A 300 -2.48 -10.84 23.60
N LYS A 301 -2.25 -9.76 22.84
CA LYS A 301 -3.15 -9.30 21.77
C LYS A 301 -2.49 -9.46 20.42
N LEU A 302 -3.25 -9.95 19.44
CA LEU A 302 -2.89 -9.96 18.03
C LEU A 302 -3.86 -9.04 17.28
N ALA A 303 -3.33 -7.99 16.67
CA ALA A 303 -4.08 -7.20 15.71
C ALA A 303 -3.90 -7.78 14.31
N THR A 304 -4.98 -7.85 13.56
CA THR A 304 -4.99 -8.31 12.17
C THR A 304 -5.75 -7.32 11.31
N TYR A 305 -5.29 -7.07 10.09
CA TYR A 305 -5.99 -6.21 9.13
C TYR A 305 -6.54 -7.06 8.00
N GLY A 306 -7.87 -7.15 7.90
CA GLY A 306 -8.57 -7.94 6.90
C GLY A 306 -8.63 -7.30 5.51
N ASP A 307 -8.76 -8.13 4.48
CA ASP A 307 -9.08 -7.68 3.12
C ASP A 307 -10.41 -6.91 3.04
N ASP A 308 -11.31 -7.17 3.99
CA ASP A 308 -12.57 -6.45 4.19
C ASP A 308 -12.42 -5.05 4.84
N ARG A 309 -11.18 -4.58 5.03
CA ARG A 309 -10.82 -3.31 5.68
C ARG A 309 -11.29 -3.22 7.12
N ARG A 310 -11.38 -4.36 7.79
CA ARG A 310 -11.69 -4.43 9.21
C ARG A 310 -10.47 -4.91 9.98
N ILE A 311 -10.15 -4.20 11.04
CA ILE A 311 -9.10 -4.59 11.96
C ILE A 311 -9.74 -5.41 13.06
N ARG A 312 -9.21 -6.61 13.30
CA ARG A 312 -9.67 -7.50 14.36
C ARG A 312 -8.56 -7.68 15.37
N ILE A 313 -8.87 -7.40 16.63
CA ILE A 313 -7.95 -7.57 17.75
C ILE A 313 -8.40 -8.81 18.51
N PHE A 314 -7.58 -9.86 18.47
CA PHE A 314 -7.80 -11.10 19.21
C PHE A 314 -6.96 -11.09 20.47
N ASN A 315 -7.50 -11.66 21.55
CA ASN A 315 -6.69 -12.10 22.68
C ASN A 315 -6.28 -13.54 22.38
N ILE A 316 -5.00 -13.78 22.11
CA ILE A 316 -4.52 -15.10 21.69
C ILE A 316 -4.59 -16.12 22.82
N VAL A 317 -4.30 -15.70 24.06
CA VAL A 317 -4.38 -16.57 25.24
C VAL A 317 -5.79 -17.12 25.43
N THR A 318 -6.85 -16.31 25.22
CA THR A 318 -8.24 -16.77 25.34
C THR A 318 -8.88 -17.18 24.02
N GLY A 319 -8.23 -16.92 22.88
CA GLY A 319 -8.77 -17.10 21.54
C GLY A 319 -10.00 -16.24 21.23
N LYS A 320 -10.29 -15.21 22.04
CA LYS A 320 -11.51 -14.41 21.94
C LYS A 320 -11.29 -13.12 21.17
N LEU A 321 -12.28 -12.71 20.41
CA LEU A 321 -12.28 -11.44 19.70
C LEU A 321 -12.54 -10.31 20.69
N VAL A 322 -11.58 -9.40 20.84
CA VAL A 322 -11.66 -8.27 21.77
C VAL A 322 -12.39 -7.10 21.13
N LYS A 323 -12.02 -6.77 19.88
CA LYS A 323 -12.54 -5.60 19.19
C LYS A 323 -12.46 -5.77 17.67
N VAL A 324 -13.46 -5.22 16.98
CA VAL A 324 -13.46 -5.03 15.53
C VAL A 324 -13.54 -3.53 15.24
N LEU A 325 -12.61 -3.03 14.44
CA LEU A 325 -12.61 -1.66 13.93
C LEU A 325 -12.97 -1.70 12.45
N ASP A 326 -14.06 -1.05 12.09
CA ASP A 326 -14.46 -0.91 10.69
C ASP A 326 -13.78 0.32 10.08
N GLU A 327 -12.94 0.12 9.06
CA GLU A 327 -12.26 1.18 8.31
C GLU A 327 -12.63 1.10 6.81
N SER A 328 -13.83 0.59 6.52
CA SER A 328 -14.38 0.49 5.17
C SER A 328 -14.68 1.85 4.54
N VAL A 329 -14.60 1.93 3.21
CA VAL A 329 -14.95 3.15 2.45
C VAL A 329 -16.40 3.55 2.70
N ALA A 330 -17.29 2.58 2.89
CA ALA A 330 -18.69 2.82 3.16
C ALA A 330 -18.90 3.63 4.44
N LYS A 331 -18.23 3.24 5.55
CA LYS A 331 -18.24 3.98 6.82
C LYS A 331 -17.73 5.41 6.64
N TYR A 332 -16.59 5.55 5.96
CA TYR A 332 -15.99 6.85 5.69
C TYR A 332 -16.91 7.76 4.87
N THR A 333 -17.60 7.21 3.88
CA THR A 333 -18.53 7.94 3.03
C THR A 333 -19.80 8.36 3.78
N SER A 334 -20.31 7.52 4.68
CA SER A 334 -21.49 7.86 5.51
C SER A 334 -21.16 8.94 6.54
N GLU A 335 -20.05 8.78 7.26
CA GLU A 335 -19.62 9.71 8.31
C GLU A 335 -19.13 11.05 7.75
N ALA A 336 -18.68 11.11 6.49
CA ALA A 336 -18.18 12.32 5.87
C ALA A 336 -19.19 13.49 5.90
N LYS A 337 -20.49 13.20 5.76
CA LYS A 337 -21.53 14.24 5.83
C LYS A 337 -21.61 14.88 7.21
N GLU A 338 -21.53 14.07 8.27
CA GLU A 338 -21.61 14.51 9.66
C GLU A 338 -20.31 15.19 10.12
N LYS A 339 -19.17 14.63 9.72
CA LYS A 339 -17.82 15.09 10.11
C LYS A 339 -17.24 16.15 9.18
N LYS A 340 -18.05 16.77 8.32
CA LYS A 340 -17.62 17.78 7.33
C LYS A 340 -16.39 17.34 6.55
N ASN A 341 -16.48 16.16 5.91
CA ASN A 341 -15.39 15.49 5.19
C ASN A 341 -14.12 15.33 6.03
N TYR A 342 -14.27 15.10 7.34
CA TYR A 342 -13.15 15.02 8.29
C TYR A 342 -12.24 16.25 8.18
N GLY A 343 -12.84 17.44 8.01
CA GLY A 343 -12.16 18.72 7.84
C GLY A 343 -11.30 18.88 6.57
N LEU A 344 -11.40 17.96 5.60
CA LEU A 344 -10.73 18.06 4.31
C LEU A 344 -11.57 18.90 3.32
N GLN A 345 -10.89 19.56 2.38
CA GLN A 345 -11.57 20.23 1.27
C GLN A 345 -12.28 19.22 0.36
N ASN A 346 -13.43 19.58 -0.21
CA ASN A 346 -14.25 18.70 -1.04
C ASN A 346 -13.50 18.06 -2.22
N MET A 347 -12.59 18.80 -2.86
CA MET A 347 -11.80 18.27 -3.97
C MET A 347 -10.82 17.19 -3.50
N GLU A 348 -10.14 17.43 -2.38
CA GLU A 348 -9.19 16.48 -1.78
C GLU A 348 -9.90 15.22 -1.27
N TRP A 349 -11.04 15.39 -0.59
CA TRP A 349 -11.89 14.27 -0.19
C TRP A 349 -12.29 13.40 -1.39
N SER A 350 -12.73 14.03 -2.49
CA SER A 350 -13.14 13.33 -3.70
C SER A 350 -11.99 12.53 -4.32
N ARG A 351 -10.75 13.08 -4.29
CA ARG A 351 -9.54 12.38 -4.75
C ARG A 351 -9.25 11.15 -3.88
N ARG A 352 -9.29 11.28 -2.55
CA ARG A 352 -9.04 10.16 -1.63
C ARG A 352 -10.07 9.04 -1.81
N VAL A 353 -11.35 9.39 -1.95
CA VAL A 353 -12.41 8.40 -2.23
C VAL A 353 -12.18 7.71 -3.60
N ALA A 354 -11.70 8.44 -4.62
CA ALA A 354 -11.38 7.83 -5.90
C ALA A 354 -10.22 6.82 -5.80
N VAL A 355 -9.15 7.16 -5.06
CA VAL A 355 -8.04 6.24 -4.78
C VAL A 355 -8.54 4.99 -4.05
N GLU A 356 -9.40 5.14 -3.04
CA GLU A 356 -9.95 3.99 -2.31
C GLU A 356 -10.84 3.07 -3.16
N LYS A 357 -11.54 3.63 -4.15
CA LYS A 357 -12.30 2.85 -5.15
C LYS A 357 -11.38 2.14 -6.15
N GLU A 358 -10.22 2.70 -6.47
CA GLU A 358 -9.22 2.05 -7.30
C GLU A 358 -8.61 0.84 -6.56
N ILE A 359 -8.23 1.03 -5.29
CA ILE A 359 -7.77 -0.05 -4.40
C ILE A 359 -8.84 -1.16 -4.29
N GLU A 360 -10.12 -0.78 -4.28
CA GLU A 360 -11.22 -1.74 -4.16
C GLU A 360 -11.35 -2.69 -5.35
N LYS A 361 -10.94 -2.26 -6.56
CA LYS A 361 -10.97 -3.11 -7.76
C LYS A 361 -9.93 -4.20 -7.71
N ASP A 362 -8.79 -3.93 -7.07
CA ASP A 362 -7.64 -4.83 -7.02
C ASP A 362 -7.02 -4.87 -5.61
N ARG A 363 -7.82 -5.40 -4.67
CA ARG A 363 -7.47 -5.42 -3.23
C ARG A 363 -6.27 -6.30 -2.94
N ALA A 364 -6.20 -7.44 -3.62
CA ALA A 364 -5.16 -8.44 -3.41
C ALA A 364 -3.76 -7.92 -3.75
N ILE A 365 -3.66 -7.07 -4.78
CA ILE A 365 -2.38 -6.49 -5.22
C ILE A 365 -2.13 -5.17 -4.49
N SER A 366 -3.12 -4.27 -4.44
CA SER A 366 -2.94 -2.90 -3.92
C SER A 366 -2.63 -2.85 -2.42
N LEU A 367 -3.13 -3.82 -1.63
CA LEU A 367 -2.94 -3.87 -0.18
C LEU A 367 -2.00 -5.00 0.27
N ARG A 368 -1.28 -5.64 -0.67
CA ARG A 368 -0.37 -6.75 -0.36
C ARG A 368 0.67 -6.39 0.70
N PHE A 369 1.18 -5.16 0.67
CA PHE A 369 2.22 -4.68 1.58
C PHE A 369 1.67 -3.86 2.75
N LEU A 370 0.37 -3.99 3.03
CA LEU A 370 -0.24 -3.27 4.14
C LEU A 370 0.40 -3.72 5.46
N ARG A 371 0.83 -2.78 6.29
CA ARG A 371 1.44 -3.08 7.60
C ARG A 371 0.89 -2.17 8.69
N ILE A 372 0.63 -2.78 9.84
CA ILE A 372 0.21 -2.13 11.08
C ILE A 372 1.27 -2.36 12.15
N CYS A 373 1.33 -1.50 13.16
CA CYS A 373 2.24 -1.70 14.28
C CYS A 373 1.60 -1.30 15.61
N TRP A 374 2.07 -1.91 16.68
CA TRP A 374 1.75 -1.50 18.04
C TRP A 374 2.77 -0.48 18.54
N ASP A 375 2.37 0.34 19.50
CA ASP A 375 3.33 1.08 20.30
C ASP A 375 4.10 0.14 21.25
N PHE A 376 5.18 0.63 21.84
CA PHE A 376 6.04 -0.17 22.72
C PHE A 376 5.36 -0.62 24.02
N SER A 377 4.28 0.03 24.46
CA SER A 377 3.49 -0.40 25.64
C SER A 377 2.42 -1.45 25.32
N GLY A 378 2.00 -1.57 24.05
CA GLY A 378 0.93 -2.48 23.62
C GLY A 378 -0.49 -2.00 23.95
N ASN A 379 -0.66 -0.70 24.17
CA ASN A 379 -1.94 -0.05 24.45
C ASN A 379 -2.51 0.68 23.24
N PHE A 380 -1.65 1.15 22.34
CA PHE A 380 -2.00 1.87 21.14
C PHE A 380 -1.69 1.04 19.90
N LEU A 381 -2.66 1.00 19.00
CA LEU A 381 -2.51 0.41 17.68
C LEU A 381 -2.41 1.53 16.64
N LEU A 382 -1.36 1.48 15.83
CA LEU A 382 -1.13 2.41 14.73
C LEU A 382 -1.43 1.70 13.41
N PHE A 383 -2.29 2.30 12.61
CA PHE A 383 -2.66 1.73 11.32
C PHE A 383 -3.02 2.81 10.29
N PRO A 384 -2.70 2.58 9.01
CA PRO A 384 -3.02 3.53 7.96
C PRO A 384 -4.48 3.42 7.51
N THR A 385 -5.07 4.56 7.20
CA THR A 385 -6.48 4.74 6.81
C THR A 385 -6.58 5.72 5.62
N PRO A 386 -7.77 5.86 4.99
CA PRO A 386 -7.97 6.83 3.92
C PRO A 386 -7.68 8.29 4.33
N ILE A 387 -7.78 8.64 5.61
CA ILE A 387 -7.55 10.00 6.11
C ILE A 387 -6.06 10.24 6.46
N GLY A 388 -5.33 9.19 6.79
CA GLY A 388 -4.00 9.27 7.39
C GLY A 388 -3.75 8.07 8.29
N ILE A 389 -2.85 8.18 9.25
CA ILE A 389 -2.51 7.11 10.19
C ILE A 389 -3.21 7.37 11.51
N LYS A 390 -4.06 6.45 11.93
CA LYS A 390 -4.75 6.56 13.23
C LYS A 390 -3.92 5.92 14.32
N VAL A 391 -3.85 6.60 15.46
CA VAL A 391 -3.37 6.05 16.73
C VAL A 391 -4.60 5.74 17.57
N TYR A 392 -4.90 4.46 17.74
CA TYR A 392 -6.09 4.00 18.43
C TYR A 392 -5.73 3.41 19.78
N ASN A 393 -6.31 3.94 20.85
CA ASN A 393 -6.15 3.45 22.21
C ASN A 393 -7.14 2.30 22.45
N VAL A 394 -6.59 1.09 22.59
CA VAL A 394 -7.37 -0.15 22.76
C VAL A 394 -8.02 -0.23 24.14
N VAL A 395 -7.52 0.52 25.13
CA VAL A 395 -8.03 0.51 26.50
C VAL A 395 -9.24 1.44 26.65
N THR A 396 -9.14 2.65 26.10
CA THR A 396 -10.20 3.68 26.15
C THR A 396 -11.21 3.54 25.02
N ASP A 397 -10.91 2.75 23.99
CA ASP A 397 -11.73 2.58 22.77
C ASP A 397 -11.92 3.89 21.99
N SER A 398 -10.85 4.68 21.88
CA SER A 398 -10.87 5.98 21.21
C SER A 398 -9.65 6.19 20.32
N VAL A 399 -9.82 6.97 19.25
CA VAL A 399 -8.70 7.47 18.44
C VAL A 399 -8.09 8.66 19.17
N THR A 400 -6.80 8.58 19.49
CA THR A 400 -6.10 9.61 20.27
C THR A 400 -5.35 10.59 19.38
N ARG A 401 -4.81 10.13 18.24
CA ARG A 401 -4.11 10.98 17.27
C ARG A 401 -4.38 10.54 15.83
N GLU A 402 -4.28 11.49 14.92
CA GLU A 402 -4.31 11.28 13.48
C GLU A 402 -3.05 11.91 12.89
N ILE A 403 -2.12 11.08 12.42
CA ILE A 403 -0.83 11.48 11.86
C ILE A 403 -0.95 11.49 10.32
N GLY A 404 -0.32 12.45 9.65
CA GLY A 404 -0.34 12.51 8.19
C GLY A 404 -1.70 12.88 7.59
N ARG A 405 -2.56 13.55 8.35
CA ARG A 405 -3.90 13.94 7.89
C ARG A 405 -3.84 14.94 6.72
N ASP A 406 -2.90 15.86 6.77
CA ASP A 406 -2.76 16.92 5.76
C ASP A 406 -1.95 16.44 4.54
N GLU A 407 -1.55 15.17 4.52
CA GLU A 407 -0.85 14.57 3.39
C GLU A 407 -1.80 14.00 2.35
N THR A 408 -1.45 14.20 1.08
CA THR A 408 -2.20 13.63 -0.05
C THR A 408 -1.87 12.15 -0.28
N ALA A 409 -0.74 11.67 0.27
CA ALA A 409 -0.27 10.31 0.08
C ALA A 409 -1.14 9.30 0.85
N ARG A 410 -1.53 8.21 0.18
CA ARG A 410 -2.22 7.09 0.83
C ARG A 410 -1.20 6.13 1.45
N PHE A 411 -0.94 6.27 2.74
CA PHE A 411 -0.04 5.37 3.47
C PHE A 411 -0.55 3.93 3.48
N THR A 412 0.34 2.95 3.41
CA THR A 412 -0.01 1.52 3.40
C THR A 412 0.75 0.72 4.46
N GLY A 413 1.99 1.10 4.76
CA GLY A 413 2.78 0.48 5.83
C GLY A 413 3.24 1.52 6.83
N VAL A 414 3.17 1.15 8.12
CA VAL A 414 3.68 1.97 9.23
C VAL A 414 4.61 1.14 10.10
N SER A 415 5.69 1.76 10.57
CA SER A 415 6.59 1.15 11.54
C SER A 415 7.12 2.21 12.51
N LEU A 416 6.84 2.01 13.80
CA LEU A 416 7.29 2.89 14.87
C LEU A 416 8.74 2.58 15.23
N CYS A 417 9.60 3.60 15.23
CA CYS A 417 11.00 3.49 15.62
C CYS A 417 11.14 3.81 17.10
N ARG A 418 12.06 3.13 17.80
CA ARG A 418 12.41 3.55 19.15
C ARG A 418 13.06 4.93 19.14
N ALA A 419 12.85 5.65 20.22
CA ALA A 419 13.54 6.90 20.46
C ALA A 419 14.97 6.55 20.93
N VAL A 420 15.99 7.03 20.22
CA VAL A 420 17.40 6.72 20.51
C VAL A 420 17.83 7.58 21.68
N PRO A 421 18.10 7.05 22.88
CA PRO A 421 18.57 7.87 24.00
C PRO A 421 19.98 8.41 23.72
N ASP A 422 20.28 9.63 24.20
CA ASP A 422 21.62 10.21 24.07
C ASP A 422 22.64 9.33 24.84
N ILE A 423 23.55 8.70 24.09
CA ILE A 423 24.59 7.81 24.60
C ILE A 423 25.48 8.54 25.61
N ARG A 424 25.68 9.86 25.47
CA ARG A 424 26.51 10.67 26.39
C ARG A 424 25.90 10.81 27.78
N GLN A 425 24.58 10.89 27.89
CA GLN A 425 23.87 10.94 29.17
C GLN A 425 23.75 9.56 29.84
N ARG A 426 23.64 8.48 29.07
CA ARG A 426 23.53 7.11 29.60
C ARG A 426 24.79 6.67 30.35
N LEU A 427 25.95 7.24 30.03
CA LEU A 427 27.20 7.07 30.75
C LEU A 427 27.29 7.92 32.04
N GLN A 428 26.43 8.93 32.21
CA GLN A 428 26.46 9.88 33.33
C GLN A 428 25.25 9.79 34.28
N GLY A 429 24.16 9.09 33.93
CA GLY A 429 22.92 9.06 34.70
C GLY A 429 22.42 7.64 35.05
N ALA A 430 22.18 7.40 36.34
CA ALA A 430 21.55 6.19 36.86
C ALA A 430 20.11 6.02 36.33
N ALA A 431 19.67 4.76 36.23
CA ALA A 431 18.35 4.36 35.73
C ALA A 431 17.21 5.16 36.37
N VAL A 432 16.56 6.03 35.58
CA VAL A 432 15.35 6.75 35.98
C VAL A 432 14.20 5.75 36.02
N THR A 433 13.58 5.55 37.18
CA THR A 433 12.38 4.73 37.34
C THR A 433 11.19 5.42 36.68
N MET A 434 10.23 4.65 36.13
CA MET A 434 9.02 5.20 35.50
C MET A 434 8.22 6.13 36.43
N GLU A 435 8.33 5.93 37.75
CA GLU A 435 7.71 6.75 38.78
C GLU A 435 8.40 8.10 38.97
N ALA A 436 9.73 8.16 38.79
CA ALA A 436 10.51 9.38 38.88
C ALA A 436 10.38 10.26 37.62
N ALA A 437 10.21 9.65 36.44
CA ALA A 437 9.92 10.38 35.19
C ALA A 437 8.53 11.05 35.20
N ALA A 438 7.58 10.48 35.95
CA ALA A 438 6.22 10.99 36.11
C ALA A 438 6.09 12.12 37.16
N ALA A 439 7.15 12.43 37.90
CA ALA A 439 7.18 13.60 38.77
C ALA A 439 7.41 14.84 37.88
N ASP A 440 6.32 15.51 37.50
CA ASP A 440 6.26 16.73 36.68
C ASP A 440 7.24 17.80 37.16
N ASN A 441 8.48 17.76 36.67
CA ASN A 441 9.42 18.86 36.74
C ASN A 441 9.62 19.39 35.30
N PRO A 442 8.80 20.37 34.86
CA PRO A 442 8.71 20.77 33.45
C PRO A 442 10.03 21.28 32.85
N ASN A 443 10.96 21.71 33.71
CA ASN A 443 12.24 22.28 33.31
C ASN A 443 13.38 21.26 33.18
N LEU A 444 13.23 20.02 33.68
CA LEU A 444 14.30 19.02 33.63
C LEU A 444 14.25 18.13 32.38
N ASN A 445 13.05 17.82 31.86
CA ASN A 445 12.88 16.73 30.88
C ASN A 445 12.62 17.18 29.41
N ARG A 446 12.33 18.45 29.15
CA ARG A 446 11.97 18.90 27.77
C ARG A 446 13.14 18.92 26.77
N LYS A 447 14.39 18.95 27.23
CA LYS A 447 15.58 19.05 26.35
C LYS A 447 16.27 17.72 26.07
N THR A 448 15.86 16.63 26.71
CA THR A 448 16.62 15.37 26.75
C THR A 448 15.87 14.17 26.18
N ASP A 449 14.55 14.27 25.98
CA ASP A 449 13.77 13.16 25.45
C ASP A 449 13.93 13.09 23.91
N PRO A 450 14.40 11.95 23.36
CA PRO A 450 14.57 11.78 21.93
C PRO A 450 13.23 11.85 21.18
N ASP A 451 13.23 12.52 20.02
CA ASP A 451 12.03 12.67 19.20
C ASP A 451 11.52 11.30 18.71
N PRO A 452 10.24 10.94 18.97
CA PRO A 452 9.65 9.75 18.39
C PRO A 452 9.68 9.83 16.86
N LEU A 453 9.89 8.67 16.22
CA LEU A 453 9.99 8.60 14.77
C LEU A 453 9.06 7.49 14.28
N LEU A 454 8.19 7.82 13.34
CA LEU A 454 7.36 6.87 12.62
C LEU A 454 7.75 6.88 11.14
N ALA A 455 8.17 5.72 10.64
CA ALA A 455 8.48 5.53 9.24
C ALA A 455 7.27 4.93 8.52
N CYS A 456 6.93 5.48 7.35
CA CYS A 456 5.76 5.10 6.58
C CYS A 456 6.08 4.93 5.09
N CYS A 457 5.47 3.94 4.44
CA CYS A 457 5.41 3.85 2.98
C CYS A 457 4.00 4.17 2.48
N ALA A 458 3.89 4.58 1.21
CA ALA A 458 2.63 4.96 0.60
C ALA A 458 2.39 4.24 -0.74
N LEU A 459 1.12 4.08 -1.08
CA LEU A 459 0.67 3.38 -2.28
C LEU A 459 1.25 4.03 -3.55
N LYS A 460 1.91 3.22 -4.39
CA LYS A 460 2.50 3.64 -5.67
C LYS A 460 3.48 4.82 -5.54
N LYS A 461 4.14 4.97 -4.38
CA LYS A 461 5.17 5.99 -4.16
C LYS A 461 6.54 5.32 -4.01
N ASN A 462 7.54 5.89 -4.67
CA ASN A 462 8.95 5.55 -4.50
C ASN A 462 9.61 6.32 -3.33
N ARG A 463 8.79 6.76 -2.37
CA ARG A 463 9.22 7.55 -1.20
C ARG A 463 8.72 6.90 0.07
N PHE A 464 9.56 6.94 1.09
CA PHE A 464 9.13 6.69 2.46
C PHE A 464 9.20 8.00 3.24
N TYR A 465 8.31 8.10 4.22
CA TYR A 465 7.99 9.34 4.92
C TYR A 465 8.31 9.16 6.40
N LEU A 466 8.89 10.18 7.00
CA LEU A 466 9.22 10.22 8.40
C LEU A 466 8.34 11.24 9.12
N PHE A 467 7.63 10.77 10.13
CA PHE A 467 6.87 11.62 11.03
C PHE A 467 7.59 11.70 12.38
N THR A 468 7.76 12.93 12.86
CA THR A 468 8.30 13.27 14.17
C THR A 468 7.33 14.24 14.86
N ASN A 469 7.70 14.79 16.02
CA ASN A 469 6.92 15.88 16.63
C ASN A 469 7.16 17.24 15.97
N THR A 470 8.16 17.33 15.08
CA THR A 470 8.53 18.57 14.40
C THR A 470 7.72 18.72 13.10
N GLU A 471 6.98 19.82 12.98
CA GLU A 471 6.32 20.19 11.72
C GLU A 471 7.35 20.70 10.70
N PRO A 472 7.15 20.45 9.40
CA PRO A 472 8.15 20.74 8.36
C PRO A 472 8.51 22.23 8.21
N TYR A 473 7.75 23.14 8.81
CA TYR A 473 7.96 24.60 8.76
C TYR A 473 8.64 25.17 10.01
N ALA A 474 9.02 24.34 10.97
CA ALA A 474 9.58 24.80 12.25
C ALA A 474 11.09 25.07 12.21
N VAL A 475 11.79 24.68 11.14
CA VAL A 475 13.23 24.90 10.96
C VAL A 475 13.44 26.05 9.97
N GLU A 476 13.77 27.22 10.49
CA GLU A 476 14.25 28.37 9.70
C GLU A 476 15.65 28.03 9.16
N ASP A 477 15.92 28.31 7.89
CA ASP A 477 17.31 28.31 7.38
C ASP A 477 18.10 29.48 8.02
N ASP A 478 19.44 29.49 7.91
CA ASP A 478 20.31 30.54 8.47
C ASP A 478 19.95 31.97 7.98
N GLU A 479 19.05 32.09 6.99
CA GLU A 479 18.52 33.33 6.41
C GLU A 479 17.06 33.64 6.82
N GLY A 480 16.45 32.86 7.71
CA GLY A 480 15.11 33.13 8.27
C GLY A 480 13.93 32.82 7.35
N ASN A 481 14.13 32.04 6.29
CA ASN A 481 13.08 31.59 5.37
C ASN A 481 12.64 30.15 5.69
N ALA A 482 11.33 29.93 5.75
CA ALA A 482 10.77 28.58 5.80
C ALA A 482 10.88 27.93 4.41
N SER A 483 11.96 27.21 4.14
CA SER A 483 12.19 26.59 2.83
C SER A 483 11.61 25.16 2.74
N LEU A 484 10.64 24.96 1.86
CA LEU A 484 10.14 23.63 1.42
C LEU A 484 11.23 22.75 0.78
N ALA A 485 12.40 23.33 0.48
CA ALA A 485 13.47 22.70 -0.28
C ALA A 485 14.22 21.59 0.48
N GLY A 486 14.08 21.50 1.81
CA GLY A 486 14.76 20.49 2.65
C GLY A 486 13.92 19.28 3.07
N ARG A 487 12.61 19.30 2.82
CA ARG A 487 11.65 18.28 3.27
C ARG A 487 11.75 16.98 2.47
N ASP A 488 11.81 17.12 1.15
CA ASP A 488 11.88 16.01 0.21
C ASP A 488 13.33 15.80 -0.23
N VAL A 489 13.98 14.80 0.37
CA VAL A 489 15.39 14.50 0.11
C VAL A 489 15.51 13.70 -1.19
N PHE A 490 16.16 14.30 -2.18
CA PHE A 490 16.51 13.64 -3.44
C PHE A 490 17.88 12.94 -3.32
N ASN A 491 17.95 11.93 -2.46
CA ASN A 491 19.16 11.13 -2.21
C ASN A 491 19.57 10.29 -3.43
N GLU A 492 18.60 9.94 -4.28
CA GLU A 492 18.82 9.32 -5.58
C GLU A 492 18.28 10.27 -6.64
N ARG A 493 19.07 11.30 -6.98
CA ARG A 493 18.83 12.00 -8.24
C ARG A 493 18.90 10.94 -9.34
N PRO A 494 17.81 10.71 -10.10
CA PRO A 494 17.87 9.76 -11.20
C PRO A 494 19.08 10.11 -12.06
N LYS A 495 20.05 9.20 -12.17
CA LYS A 495 21.11 9.40 -13.15
C LYS A 495 20.43 9.48 -14.52
N LYS A 496 20.94 10.29 -15.45
CA LYS A 496 20.42 10.33 -16.83
C LYS A 496 20.25 8.91 -17.39
N GLU A 497 21.19 8.03 -17.05
CA GLU A 497 21.21 6.59 -17.35
C GLU A 497 20.04 5.79 -16.75
N ASP A 498 19.60 6.08 -15.52
CA ASP A 498 18.47 5.38 -14.88
C ASP A 498 17.12 5.89 -15.39
N LEU A 499 17.06 7.15 -15.83
CA LEU A 499 15.92 7.69 -16.56
C LEU A 499 15.80 7.03 -17.95
N LEU A 500 16.93 6.78 -18.61
CA LEU A 500 17.03 5.98 -19.84
C LEU A 500 16.67 4.50 -19.58
N THR A 501 17.17 3.89 -18.51
CA THR A 501 16.90 2.48 -18.18
C THR A 501 15.45 2.27 -17.72
N ALA A 502 14.83 3.24 -17.04
CA ALA A 502 13.39 3.19 -16.71
C ALA A 502 12.50 3.34 -17.96
N LEU A 503 13.01 3.95 -19.04
CA LEU A 503 12.39 3.89 -20.37
C LEU A 503 12.65 2.54 -21.06
N GLU A 504 13.76 1.86 -20.75
CA GLU A 504 14.14 0.55 -21.31
C GLU A 504 13.52 -0.66 -20.57
N GLY A 505 13.09 -0.49 -19.31
CA GLY A 505 12.54 -1.55 -18.45
C GLY A 505 11.12 -2.01 -18.79
N ASP A 506 10.38 -1.24 -19.60
CA ASP A 506 9.08 -1.63 -20.17
C ASP A 506 9.29 -2.47 -21.44
N ASN A 507 9.88 -3.65 -21.28
CA ASN A 507 9.98 -4.65 -22.34
C ASN A 507 8.93 -5.78 -22.18
N SER A 508 7.72 -5.40 -21.75
CA SER A 508 6.50 -6.16 -22.00
C SER A 508 5.83 -5.56 -23.24
N ASP A 509 5.98 -6.21 -24.39
CA ASP A 509 5.24 -5.97 -25.64
C ASP A 509 4.87 -4.50 -25.89
N ARG A 510 5.84 -3.69 -26.33
CA ARG A 510 5.64 -2.29 -26.74
C ARG A 510 4.68 -2.22 -27.92
N VAL A 511 3.39 -2.10 -27.65
CA VAL A 511 2.43 -1.62 -28.63
C VAL A 511 2.70 -0.13 -28.83
N LEU A 512 3.62 0.20 -29.74
CA LEU A 512 3.80 1.57 -30.21
C LEU A 512 2.47 2.03 -30.84
N ASN A 513 2.09 3.27 -30.54
CA ASN A 513 0.87 3.85 -31.11
C ASN A 513 0.95 3.81 -32.64
N SER A 514 -0.06 3.24 -33.28
CA SER A 514 -0.07 3.03 -34.73
C SER A 514 -0.62 4.25 -35.50
N GLU A 515 -1.33 5.14 -34.80
CA GLU A 515 -1.92 6.34 -35.37
C GLU A 515 -1.77 7.55 -34.44
N ALA A 516 -1.59 8.73 -35.05
CA ALA A 516 -1.60 10.01 -34.38
C ALA A 516 -2.49 11.00 -35.14
N THR A 517 -3.18 11.89 -34.42
CA THR A 517 -3.97 12.98 -35.01
C THR A 517 -3.44 14.31 -34.50
N LEU A 518 -2.92 15.13 -35.41
CA LEU A 518 -2.48 16.50 -35.11
C LEU A 518 -3.71 17.41 -35.24
N HIS A 519 -4.14 17.98 -34.13
CA HIS A 519 -5.15 19.02 -34.11
C HIS A 519 -4.45 20.35 -34.39
N THR A 520 -4.66 20.93 -35.57
CA THR A 520 -4.04 22.22 -35.95
C THR A 520 -5.10 23.33 -36.03
N THR A 521 -4.66 24.58 -36.05
CA THR A 521 -5.56 25.72 -36.28
C THR A 521 -6.27 25.68 -37.65
N PHE A 522 -5.78 24.87 -38.60
CA PHE A 522 -6.36 24.71 -39.95
C PHE A 522 -7.21 23.42 -40.10
N GLY A 523 -7.29 22.61 -39.06
CA GLY A 523 -8.00 21.33 -39.01
C GLY A 523 -7.12 20.16 -38.61
N ASP A 524 -7.70 18.96 -38.63
CA ASP A 524 -7.04 17.75 -38.15
C ASP A 524 -6.26 17.04 -39.25
N ILE A 525 -5.06 16.54 -38.91
CA ILE A 525 -4.21 15.73 -39.78
C ILE A 525 -3.97 14.38 -39.10
N GLY A 526 -4.53 13.30 -39.66
CA GLY A 526 -4.31 11.94 -39.20
C GLY A 526 -3.05 11.34 -39.85
N ILE A 527 -2.18 10.76 -39.06
CA ILE A 527 -0.91 10.16 -39.45
C ILE A 527 -0.91 8.70 -39.01
N LYS A 528 -0.62 7.81 -39.96
CA LYS A 528 -0.25 6.43 -39.68
C LYS A 528 1.25 6.36 -39.40
N LEU A 529 1.63 5.75 -38.29
CA LEU A 529 3.01 5.67 -37.83
C LEU A 529 3.62 4.30 -38.18
N PHE A 530 4.91 4.29 -38.51
CA PHE A 530 5.67 3.10 -38.88
C PHE A 530 6.55 2.65 -37.70
N GLY A 531 5.90 2.25 -36.60
CA GLY A 531 6.58 1.89 -35.36
C GLY A 531 7.45 0.63 -35.45
N ASP A 532 7.10 -0.30 -36.36
CA ASP A 532 7.86 -1.53 -36.57
C ASP A 532 9.18 -1.24 -37.30
N GLU A 533 9.16 -0.33 -38.27
CA GLU A 533 10.34 0.03 -39.07
C GLU A 533 11.19 1.14 -38.45
N CYS A 534 10.59 2.09 -37.73
CA CYS A 534 11.27 3.24 -37.12
C CYS A 534 10.91 3.38 -35.62
N PRO A 535 11.25 2.38 -34.78
CA PRO A 535 10.79 2.32 -33.40
C PRO A 535 11.26 3.50 -32.54
N LYS A 536 12.53 3.95 -32.68
CA LYS A 536 13.03 5.08 -31.88
C LYS A 536 12.37 6.39 -32.30
N THR A 537 12.20 6.59 -33.60
CA THR A 537 11.60 7.82 -34.13
C THR A 537 10.13 7.95 -33.72
N VAL A 538 9.38 6.85 -33.81
CA VAL A 538 7.98 6.80 -33.37
C VAL A 538 7.87 6.96 -31.86
N GLU A 539 8.75 6.33 -31.07
CA GLU A 539 8.81 6.52 -29.62
C GLU A 539 9.07 7.98 -29.24
N ASN A 540 10.03 8.63 -29.90
CA ASN A 540 10.35 10.05 -29.71
C ASN A 540 9.14 10.93 -30.00
N PHE A 541 8.52 10.77 -31.17
CA PHE A 541 7.35 11.53 -31.58
C PHE A 541 6.15 11.33 -30.63
N CYS A 542 5.79 10.07 -30.34
CA CYS A 542 4.67 9.75 -29.47
C CYS A 542 4.89 10.25 -28.03
N THR A 543 6.11 10.14 -27.52
CA THR A 543 6.41 10.59 -26.14
C THR A 543 6.38 12.11 -26.03
N HIS A 544 6.89 12.85 -27.03
CA HIS A 544 6.71 14.30 -27.09
C HIS A 544 5.22 14.69 -27.17
N ALA A 545 4.43 13.97 -27.98
CA ALA A 545 2.99 14.19 -28.08
C ALA A 545 2.27 13.96 -26.72
N ARG A 546 2.55 12.87 -26.01
CA ARG A 546 1.96 12.58 -24.68
C ARG A 546 2.30 13.63 -23.64
N ARG A 547 3.54 14.16 -23.68
CA ARG A 547 4.00 15.22 -22.78
C ARG A 547 3.43 16.60 -23.13
N GLY A 548 2.66 16.72 -24.22
CA GLY A 548 2.15 18.00 -24.71
C GLY A 548 3.25 18.92 -25.26
N TYR A 549 4.42 18.38 -25.60
CA TYR A 549 5.57 19.16 -26.07
C TYR A 549 5.27 19.91 -27.37
N TYR A 550 4.47 19.31 -28.25
CA TYR A 550 4.06 19.91 -29.52
C TYR A 550 2.92 20.94 -29.39
N ASN A 551 2.29 21.07 -28.21
CA ASN A 551 1.15 21.94 -28.03
C ASN A 551 1.58 23.42 -28.11
N GLY A 552 0.92 24.18 -28.98
CA GLY A 552 1.24 25.57 -29.29
C GLY A 552 2.40 25.76 -30.27
N LEU A 553 3.05 24.69 -30.76
CA LEU A 553 4.17 24.84 -31.67
C LEU A 553 3.72 25.24 -33.07
N THR A 554 4.51 26.13 -33.69
CA THR A 554 4.19 26.70 -34.99
C THR A 554 4.75 25.88 -36.15
N PHE A 555 4.08 25.96 -37.30
CA PHE A 555 4.68 25.61 -38.59
C PHE A 555 5.62 26.74 -39.00
N HIS A 556 6.86 26.66 -38.52
CA HIS A 556 7.84 27.73 -38.67
C HIS A 556 8.43 27.82 -40.08
N ARG A 557 8.29 26.78 -40.91
CA ARG A 557 8.77 26.76 -42.29
C ARG A 557 7.80 26.01 -43.21
N VAL A 558 7.39 26.66 -44.28
CA VAL A 558 6.51 26.14 -45.33
C VAL A 558 7.12 26.47 -46.68
N ILE A 559 7.40 25.44 -47.48
CA ILE A 559 7.92 25.59 -48.84
C ILE A 559 6.86 25.13 -49.81
N LYS A 560 6.32 26.07 -50.60
CA LYS A 560 5.28 25.81 -51.59
C LYS A 560 5.69 24.68 -52.52
N SER A 561 4.76 23.74 -52.74
CA SER A 561 4.95 22.55 -53.57
C SER A 561 6.06 21.60 -53.11
N PHE A 562 6.51 21.69 -51.86
CA PHE A 562 7.50 20.78 -51.29
C PHE A 562 7.10 20.20 -49.94
N MET A 563 7.12 21.00 -48.86
CA MET A 563 6.84 20.50 -47.52
C MET A 563 6.35 21.57 -46.54
N ILE A 564 5.78 21.11 -45.43
CA ILE A 564 5.45 21.91 -44.24
C ILE A 564 6.24 21.35 -43.05
N GLN A 565 6.91 22.19 -42.27
CA GLN A 565 7.81 21.78 -41.19
C GLN A 565 7.41 22.44 -39.86
N THR A 566 7.52 21.66 -38.78
CA THR A 566 7.15 22.04 -37.41
C THR A 566 8.01 21.29 -36.38
N GLY A 567 7.67 21.41 -35.09
CA GLY A 567 8.33 20.69 -34.00
C GLY A 567 9.50 21.41 -33.35
N ASP A 568 9.72 22.71 -33.64
CA ASP A 568 10.71 23.55 -32.96
C ASP A 568 10.03 24.45 -31.90
N PRO A 569 10.33 24.30 -30.59
CA PRO A 569 9.82 25.16 -29.53
C PRO A 569 10.15 26.65 -29.71
N THR A 570 11.27 26.96 -30.35
CA THR A 570 11.70 28.34 -30.58
C THR A 570 11.06 28.96 -31.83
N GLY A 571 10.49 28.13 -32.72
CA GLY A 571 9.90 28.54 -33.98
C GLY A 571 10.90 29.16 -34.97
N LYS A 572 12.20 28.91 -34.82
CA LYS A 572 13.28 29.49 -35.66
C LYS A 572 13.90 28.47 -36.63
N GLY A 573 13.57 27.19 -36.50
CA GLY A 573 14.16 26.07 -37.23
C GLY A 573 15.50 25.57 -36.65
N THR A 574 15.97 26.15 -35.55
CA THR A 574 17.28 25.84 -34.93
C THR A 574 17.17 25.17 -33.57
N GLY A 575 15.96 25.08 -33.01
CA GLY A 575 15.72 24.48 -31.69
C GLY A 575 15.01 23.14 -31.78
N GLY A 576 14.77 22.54 -30.62
CA GLY A 576 14.15 21.23 -30.51
C GLY A 576 15.17 20.15 -30.16
N GLU A 577 14.83 19.34 -29.17
CA GLU A 577 15.66 18.26 -28.66
C GLU A 577 14.80 17.00 -28.62
N SER A 578 15.44 15.84 -28.80
CA SER A 578 14.76 14.55 -28.63
C SER A 578 14.33 14.31 -27.18
N ILE A 579 13.52 13.29 -26.94
CA ILE A 579 13.13 12.87 -25.59
C ILE A 579 14.30 12.43 -24.70
N TRP A 580 15.46 12.15 -25.31
CA TRP A 580 16.69 11.74 -24.64
C TRP A 580 17.62 12.92 -24.32
N GLY A 581 17.29 14.15 -24.76
CA GLY A 581 18.07 15.37 -24.50
C GLY A 581 19.39 15.47 -25.29
N SER A 582 19.49 14.70 -26.37
CA SER A 582 20.59 14.70 -27.35
C SER A 582 20.08 14.20 -28.69
N ASP A 583 20.78 14.50 -29.78
CA ASP A 583 20.43 13.99 -31.10
C ASP A 583 20.44 12.45 -31.16
N PHE A 584 19.57 11.86 -31.98
CA PHE A 584 19.52 10.41 -32.20
C PHE A 584 19.69 10.01 -33.68
N GLU A 585 20.00 8.72 -33.88
CA GLU A 585 20.34 8.12 -35.17
C GLU A 585 19.17 8.09 -36.17
N ASP A 586 19.48 8.02 -37.46
CA ASP A 586 18.50 7.83 -38.52
C ASP A 586 18.09 6.37 -38.68
N GLU A 587 16.79 6.11 -38.88
CA GLU A 587 16.22 4.77 -39.08
C GLU A 587 15.74 4.62 -40.52
N PHE A 588 16.62 4.18 -41.41
CA PHE A 588 16.26 3.95 -42.82
C PHE A 588 15.77 2.52 -43.07
N HIS A 589 14.61 2.38 -43.71
CA HIS A 589 14.06 1.08 -44.06
C HIS A 589 13.77 0.96 -45.57
N PRO A 590 14.17 -0.11 -46.26
CA PRO A 590 14.03 -0.23 -47.73
C PRO A 590 12.59 -0.10 -48.26
N ARG A 591 11.59 -0.39 -47.42
CA ARG A 591 10.15 -0.28 -47.75
C ARG A 591 9.60 1.13 -47.59
N LEU A 592 10.32 2.02 -46.91
CA LEU A 592 9.88 3.38 -46.62
C LEU A 592 10.62 4.33 -47.56
N ARG A 593 9.87 4.88 -48.53
CA ARG A 593 10.39 5.82 -49.53
C ARG A 593 9.50 7.04 -49.64
N HIS A 594 10.10 8.17 -50.02
CA HIS A 594 9.41 9.42 -50.31
C HIS A 594 8.79 9.44 -51.73
N ASP A 595 8.26 8.28 -52.17
CA ASP A 595 7.75 8.03 -53.53
C ASP A 595 6.40 8.71 -53.83
N LYS A 596 5.74 9.21 -52.78
CA LYS A 596 4.39 9.79 -52.81
C LYS A 596 4.35 11.07 -51.96
N PRO A 597 3.40 11.98 -52.23
CA PRO A 597 3.14 13.09 -51.33
C PRO A 597 2.62 12.58 -49.97
N PHE A 598 2.66 13.46 -48.97
CA PHE A 598 2.13 13.26 -47.61
C PHE A 598 2.89 12.24 -46.76
N LYS A 599 4.19 12.13 -46.99
CA LYS A 599 5.14 11.38 -46.16
C LYS A 599 5.65 12.27 -45.02
N VAL A 600 5.76 11.69 -43.82
CA VAL A 600 6.12 12.37 -42.56
C VAL A 600 7.52 11.93 -42.13
N SER A 601 8.45 12.87 -42.07
CA SER A 601 9.86 12.57 -41.87
C SER A 601 10.54 13.53 -40.90
N MET A 602 11.58 13.06 -40.22
CA MET A 602 12.35 13.88 -39.28
C MET A 602 13.15 14.96 -40.01
N ALA A 603 13.18 16.17 -39.45
CA ALA A 603 14.05 17.24 -39.91
C ALA A 603 15.38 17.16 -39.16
N ASN A 604 16.45 16.82 -39.88
CA ASN A 604 17.81 16.74 -39.34
C ASN A 604 18.71 17.84 -39.91
N ALA A 605 19.88 18.05 -39.30
CA ALA A 605 20.79 19.16 -39.63
C ALA A 605 21.70 18.90 -40.85
N GLY A 606 21.40 17.87 -41.66
CA GLY A 606 22.10 17.58 -42.91
C GLY A 606 23.40 16.75 -42.78
N GLY A 607 23.83 16.41 -41.56
CA GLY A 607 24.99 15.54 -41.30
C GLY A 607 24.66 14.05 -41.08
N GLY A 608 23.38 13.67 -41.16
CA GLY A 608 22.88 12.37 -40.67
C GLY A 608 22.87 12.32 -39.14
N ASN A 609 22.05 11.45 -38.55
CA ASN A 609 22.00 11.16 -37.11
C ASN A 609 21.87 12.39 -36.18
N THR A 610 21.18 13.43 -36.67
CA THR A 610 20.95 14.70 -35.95
C THR A 610 19.45 14.93 -35.72
N ASN A 611 18.73 13.85 -35.40
CA ASN A 611 17.30 13.90 -35.17
C ASN A 611 16.99 14.45 -33.77
N GLY A 612 16.14 15.48 -33.71
CA GLY A 612 15.65 16.09 -32.47
C GLY A 612 14.14 15.90 -32.31
N SER A 613 13.39 16.99 -32.25
CA SER A 613 11.91 16.98 -32.17
C SER A 613 11.22 17.49 -33.44
N GLN A 614 11.96 18.08 -34.38
CA GLN A 614 11.44 18.67 -35.61
C GLN A 614 11.09 17.60 -36.65
N PHE A 615 9.98 17.79 -37.36
CA PHE A 615 9.56 16.93 -38.46
C PHE A 615 8.86 17.75 -39.55
N PHE A 616 8.75 17.17 -40.75
CA PHE A 616 8.06 17.77 -41.87
C PHE A 616 7.12 16.79 -42.57
N ILE A 617 6.12 17.33 -43.25
CA ILE A 617 5.18 16.59 -44.10
C ILE A 617 5.37 17.07 -45.54
N THR A 618 5.65 16.13 -46.44
CA THR A 618 5.81 16.42 -47.87
C THR A 618 4.46 16.63 -48.56
N VAL A 619 4.41 17.44 -49.62
CA VAL A 619 3.23 17.60 -50.50
C VAL A 619 3.48 17.16 -51.94
N CYS A 620 4.70 16.71 -52.25
CA CYS A 620 5.10 16.10 -53.51
C CYS A 620 6.05 14.91 -53.24
N PRO A 621 6.22 13.99 -54.20
CA PRO A 621 7.28 12.98 -54.14
C PRO A 621 8.66 13.65 -54.00
N ALA A 622 9.51 13.10 -53.14
CA ALA A 622 10.78 13.70 -52.74
C ALA A 622 11.88 12.64 -52.55
N ASP A 623 12.09 11.80 -53.56
CA ASP A 623 13.04 10.67 -53.54
C ASP A 623 14.48 11.07 -53.13
N TRP A 624 14.88 12.32 -53.31
CA TRP A 624 16.19 12.83 -52.90
C TRP A 624 16.40 12.90 -51.37
N LEU A 625 15.34 12.69 -50.58
CA LEU A 625 15.34 12.59 -49.13
C LEU A 625 15.51 11.15 -48.63
N ASP A 626 15.35 10.15 -49.51
CA ASP A 626 15.57 8.75 -49.17
C ASP A 626 17.04 8.54 -48.74
N GLY A 627 17.24 7.85 -47.61
CA GLY A 627 18.56 7.65 -47.02
C GLY A 627 19.20 8.92 -46.43
N LYS A 628 18.44 10.02 -46.34
CA LYS A 628 18.87 11.26 -45.66
C LYS A 628 17.97 11.65 -44.50
N ASN A 629 16.66 11.42 -44.61
CA ASN A 629 15.70 11.75 -43.57
C ASN A 629 14.89 10.51 -43.20
N THR A 630 14.75 10.27 -41.90
CA THR A 630 13.98 9.13 -41.37
C THR A 630 12.49 9.34 -41.63
N LEU A 631 11.91 8.47 -42.48
CA LEU A 631 10.49 8.45 -42.82
C LEU A 631 9.75 7.57 -41.82
N PHE A 632 8.97 8.15 -40.91
CA PHE A 632 8.36 7.43 -39.79
C PHE A 632 6.83 7.41 -39.82
N GLY A 633 6.21 8.04 -40.81
CA GLY A 633 4.76 7.97 -40.99
C GLY A 633 4.24 8.49 -42.33
N GLU A 634 2.95 8.35 -42.54
CA GLU A 634 2.23 8.90 -43.69
C GLU A 634 0.87 9.47 -43.28
N VAL A 635 0.43 10.54 -43.94
CA VAL A 635 -0.88 11.14 -43.65
C VAL A 635 -1.97 10.22 -44.19
N SER A 636 -2.80 9.70 -43.28
CA SER A 636 -3.97 8.88 -43.60
C SER A 636 -5.25 9.72 -43.73
N LEU A 637 -5.36 10.84 -43.01
CA LEU A 637 -6.51 11.74 -43.01
C LEU A 637 -6.07 13.21 -43.02
N GLY A 638 -6.84 14.10 -43.65
CA GLY A 638 -6.53 15.54 -43.63
C GLY A 638 -5.50 16.01 -44.66
N MET A 639 -5.32 15.29 -45.77
CA MET A 639 -4.43 15.70 -46.89
C MET A 639 -4.78 17.11 -47.43
N ASN A 640 -6.07 17.44 -47.47
CA ASN A 640 -6.56 18.78 -47.83
C ASN A 640 -6.15 19.86 -46.81
N VAL A 641 -5.99 19.52 -45.52
CA VAL A 641 -5.47 20.44 -44.49
C VAL A 641 -4.00 20.72 -44.77
N VAL A 642 -3.20 19.68 -45.00
CA VAL A 642 -1.76 19.80 -45.34
C VAL A 642 -1.56 20.67 -46.59
N GLN A 643 -2.35 20.44 -47.64
CA GLN A 643 -2.29 21.26 -48.86
C GLN A 643 -2.66 22.72 -48.62
N ARG A 644 -3.70 23.00 -47.82
CA ARG A 644 -4.08 24.37 -47.46
C ARG A 644 -2.98 25.08 -46.69
N ILE A 645 -2.36 24.42 -45.71
CA ILE A 645 -1.20 24.94 -44.98
C ILE A 645 -0.05 25.23 -45.95
N ASN A 646 0.20 24.37 -46.94
CA ASN A 646 1.28 24.59 -47.90
C ASN A 646 1.06 25.79 -48.84
N GLN A 647 -0.20 26.16 -49.09
CA GLN A 647 -0.55 27.25 -50.00
C GLN A 647 -0.57 28.64 -49.35
N VAL A 648 -0.43 28.74 -48.03
CA VAL A 648 -0.49 30.03 -47.32
C VAL A 648 0.60 31.00 -47.80
N PRO A 649 0.37 32.32 -47.74
CA PRO A 649 1.40 33.30 -48.02
C PRO A 649 2.57 33.17 -47.03
N THR A 650 3.79 33.04 -47.54
CA THR A 650 5.02 32.94 -46.74
C THR A 650 5.96 34.10 -47.04
N TYR A 651 6.93 34.33 -46.15
CA TYR A 651 8.06 35.23 -46.42
C TYR A 651 9.08 34.53 -47.33
N GLU A 652 9.41 35.12 -48.48
CA GLU A 652 10.22 34.49 -49.53
C GLU A 652 11.60 33.98 -49.06
N ARG A 653 12.25 34.69 -48.13
CA ARG A 653 13.58 34.32 -47.64
C ARG A 653 13.59 33.23 -46.57
N SER A 654 12.58 33.19 -45.70
CA SER A 654 12.55 32.27 -44.54
C SER A 654 11.60 31.09 -44.74
N GLY A 655 10.65 31.18 -45.67
CA GLY A 655 9.56 30.21 -45.80
C GLY A 655 8.58 30.26 -44.63
N ARG A 656 8.68 31.22 -43.71
CA ARG A 656 7.75 31.33 -42.57
C ARG A 656 6.37 31.80 -43.05
N PRO A 657 5.27 31.17 -42.64
CA PRO A 657 3.91 31.67 -42.89
C PRO A 657 3.70 33.10 -42.36
N ARG A 658 2.96 33.92 -43.11
CA ARG A 658 2.57 35.27 -42.67
C ARG A 658 1.48 35.23 -41.60
N GLU A 659 0.60 34.25 -41.69
CA GLU A 659 -0.38 33.93 -40.67
C GLU A 659 0.15 32.77 -39.83
N GLU A 660 -0.02 32.86 -38.51
CA GLU A 660 0.53 31.86 -37.60
C GLU A 660 -0.33 30.59 -37.60
N ILE A 661 0.30 29.46 -37.89
CA ILE A 661 -0.34 28.14 -37.92
C ILE A 661 0.30 27.32 -36.82
N GLN A 662 -0.53 26.77 -35.92
CA GLN A 662 -0.06 26.07 -34.73
C GLN A 662 -0.69 24.69 -34.60
N ILE A 663 0.04 23.80 -33.93
CA ILE A 663 -0.49 22.55 -33.39
C ILE A 663 -1.18 22.89 -32.06
N VAL A 664 -2.48 22.66 -31.95
CA VAL A 664 -3.23 22.82 -30.71
C VAL A 664 -2.92 21.67 -29.76
N SER A 665 -2.99 20.43 -30.25
CA SER A 665 -2.64 19.22 -29.51
C SER A 665 -2.42 18.03 -30.45
N ILE A 666 -1.85 16.95 -29.93
CA ILE A 666 -1.72 15.68 -30.67
C ILE A 666 -2.40 14.57 -29.87
N SER A 667 -3.35 13.87 -30.50
CA SER A 667 -4.00 12.69 -29.94
C SER A 667 -3.34 11.42 -30.50
N LEU A 668 -3.03 10.45 -29.64
CA LEU A 668 -2.45 9.17 -30.05
C LEU A 668 -3.50 8.05 -29.92
N LYS A 669 -3.46 7.06 -30.83
CA LYS A 669 -4.34 5.89 -30.81
C LYS A 669 -3.57 4.58 -30.79
#